data_AF-A0A6V7WUK9-F1
#
_entry.id   AF-A0A6V7WUK9-F1
#
_cell.length_a   1.000
_cell.length_b   1.000
_cell.length_c   1.000
_cell.angle_alpha   90.00
_cell.angle_beta   90.00
_cell.angle_gamma   90.00
#
_symmetry.space_group_name_H-M   'P 1'
#
loop_
_entity.id
_entity.type
_entity.pdbx_description
1 polymer ?
#
loop_
_entity_poly.entity_id
_entity_poly.type
_entity_poly.pdbx_seq_one_letter_code
_entity_poly.pdbx_strand_id
1 'polypeptide(L)'
;MIKKGNKLYEMKVKVGKKNWVIFRDTFNLMPMSLASLVPAFALSVEDKPFFPHMVNRPENYGKKIFPVKEDYLADGMMPEKRAQFDKWYEQHKDEPFNLDESLASYCINDVEILMAALVAFRREFLEVSNGLDVLREAMTIASACMKHFRTNHLQSQHLGIVPEKGYDNADNQSLLALRFLSWYAEEHKVNIRNAYSKEGEKRFGNYRVDGWVEENKLVIEVNGCCWHGCRKCFPDDEIRLPNGVTAGVQRERDENRLEFIESFDVNVEVYWECEIRGMLSRDRVMRLKFKNYLDNGPIDIRSAFFGGRTGPLKLFHKTGEGQKISYYDVTSLYPFINMTTRYPIGHPDVHILNIDVNWTQPSDNTFELALLKVFVIPPRSIDIPVLPMKIGDDDERLLFPLCSTCAKENPNGDVNENYSCKHTDQQRGWVSTCTSIELNEALKEGYVVTKVFRVLEFKNYDDNLFRPYIREFMAQKIHASGFDNDIKGNQQKEENFIKECKEKFGIIIDREKMRVNKGKRTQAKLCLNNLWGRFSLRNFGLSQCVVTDDPAVYTKYSNDPSLIINFFEELTDDLLLISYTKKKEFVEEHDSSNVIISLWTTSAARIHLLHAMQQVVRTPDCTLLYTDTDSLIFSHPIDNCPLQLGPHLGQFTDEYPNFKILEFCSGGAKQYGLKMEKKDAPNNEPVFVLKVRGMTLNWDAINNQGMRYDTFKEKVFNFAEGDYDPIIVSYPNFLRPSVKDGSVTTLPLKKIYKPYVGKGVVRPSDFSVLDFGFVNM
;
A
#
# COMPACT_ATOMS: atom_id res chain seq x y z
N MET A 1 19.11 -13.59 10.49
CA MET A 1 19.11 -12.42 9.58
C MET A 1 17.67 -12.10 9.21
N ILE A 2 17.29 -10.83 9.19
CA ILE A 2 15.96 -10.37 8.78
C ILE A 2 16.10 -9.64 7.44
N LYS A 3 15.49 -10.18 6.38
CA LYS A 3 15.53 -9.60 5.03
C LYS A 3 14.22 -9.80 4.27
N LYS A 4 13.97 -9.00 3.24
CA LYS A 4 12.90 -9.25 2.25
C LYS A 4 13.45 -9.01 0.84
N GLY A 5 13.51 -10.07 0.03
CA GLY A 5 14.26 -10.02 -1.23
C GLY A 5 15.72 -9.66 -0.97
N ASN A 6 16.21 -8.60 -1.63
CA ASN A 6 17.57 -8.06 -1.45
C ASN A 6 17.68 -7.02 -0.33
N LYS A 7 16.56 -6.67 0.34
CA LYS A 7 16.56 -5.66 1.40
C LYS A 7 16.94 -6.28 2.74
N LEU A 8 18.07 -5.89 3.30
CA LEU A 8 18.50 -6.27 4.64
C LEU A 8 17.88 -5.32 5.68
N TYR A 9 17.31 -5.86 6.75
CA TYR A 9 16.88 -5.07 7.91
C TYR A 9 17.90 -5.16 9.05
N GLU A 10 18.30 -6.39 9.38
CA GLU A 10 19.27 -6.63 10.45
C GLU A 10 19.93 -8.00 10.31
N MET A 11 21.25 -8.05 10.50
CA MET A 11 22.01 -9.28 10.69
C MET A 11 22.78 -9.18 11.99
N LYS A 12 22.61 -10.17 12.87
CA LYS A 12 23.33 -10.26 14.15
C LYS A 12 24.30 -11.43 14.05
N VAL A 13 25.57 -11.15 14.24
CA VAL A 13 26.64 -12.14 14.27
C VAL A 13 27.15 -12.21 15.71
N LYS A 14 27.10 -13.39 16.31
CA LYS A 14 27.61 -13.59 17.67
C LYS A 14 29.13 -13.61 17.62
N VAL A 15 29.77 -12.74 18.36
CA VAL A 15 31.24 -12.68 18.47
C VAL A 15 31.60 -13.01 19.93
N GLY A 16 32.05 -14.24 20.16
CA GLY A 16 32.34 -14.75 21.51
C GLY A 16 31.08 -15.12 22.33
N LYS A 17 31.22 -15.29 23.66
CA LYS A 17 30.13 -15.82 24.50
C LYS A 17 28.96 -14.84 24.70
N LYS A 18 29.22 -13.53 24.77
CA LYS A 18 28.23 -12.49 25.14
C LYS A 18 28.12 -11.31 24.17
N ASN A 19 28.99 -11.18 23.16
CA ASN A 19 28.98 -10.01 22.28
C ASN A 19 28.33 -10.33 20.93
N TRP A 20 27.80 -9.29 20.30
CA TRP A 20 27.17 -9.35 18.99
C TRP A 20 27.68 -8.20 18.13
N VAL A 21 28.00 -8.48 16.88
CA VAL A 21 28.14 -7.48 15.83
C VAL A 21 26.82 -7.41 15.08
N ILE A 22 26.27 -6.21 14.92
CA ILE A 22 24.97 -5.99 14.30
C ILE A 22 25.15 -5.15 13.04
N PHE A 23 24.79 -5.72 11.90
CA PHE A 23 24.74 -5.04 10.61
C PHE A 23 23.31 -4.56 10.35
N ARG A 24 23.15 -3.28 10.03
CA ARG A 24 21.87 -2.64 9.69
C ARG A 24 22.05 -1.81 8.44
N ASP A 25 21.01 -1.81 7.60
CA ASP A 25 20.95 -0.93 6.44
C ASP A 25 20.39 0.44 6.86
N THR A 26 21.23 1.45 6.77
CA THR A 26 20.94 2.84 7.16
C THR A 26 19.84 3.47 6.31
N PHE A 27 19.61 2.94 5.09
CA PHE A 27 18.51 3.36 4.22
C PHE A 27 17.13 3.11 4.85
N ASN A 28 17.02 2.16 5.79
CA ASN A 28 15.79 1.94 6.55
C ASN A 28 15.45 3.06 7.54
N LEU A 29 16.43 3.87 7.92
CA LEU A 29 16.29 5.02 8.79
C LEU A 29 16.22 6.32 7.99
N MET A 30 17.06 6.44 6.96
CA MET A 30 17.20 7.61 6.10
C MET A 30 17.02 7.20 4.63
N PRO A 31 15.78 7.04 4.14
CA PRO A 31 15.50 6.49 2.79
C PRO A 31 15.75 7.52 1.68
N MET A 32 17.00 7.94 1.51
CA MET A 32 17.44 8.87 0.47
C MET A 32 18.83 8.49 -0.07
N SER A 33 19.20 9.07 -1.20
CA SER A 33 20.53 8.84 -1.78
C SER A 33 21.63 9.45 -0.89
N LEU A 34 22.83 8.86 -0.92
CA LEU A 34 23.98 9.34 -0.16
C LEU A 34 24.31 10.81 -0.49
N ALA A 35 24.31 11.17 -1.78
CA ALA A 35 24.53 12.55 -2.22
C ALA A 35 23.46 13.53 -1.71
N SER A 36 22.22 13.06 -1.50
CA SER A 36 21.15 13.89 -0.95
C SER A 36 21.31 14.13 0.56
N LEU A 37 22.10 13.34 1.28
CA LEU A 37 22.29 13.50 2.74
C LEU A 37 23.06 14.77 3.09
N VAL A 38 24.03 15.17 2.26
CA VAL A 38 24.84 16.39 2.49
C VAL A 38 23.97 17.64 2.56
N PRO A 39 23.17 17.99 1.53
CA PRO A 39 22.26 19.13 1.61
C PRO A 39 21.06 18.88 2.54
N ALA A 40 20.66 17.63 2.78
CA ALA A 40 19.58 17.34 3.72
C ALA A 40 19.99 17.69 5.15
N PHE A 41 21.16 17.28 5.62
CA PHE A 41 21.61 17.53 7.00
C PHE A 41 22.56 18.72 7.14
N ALA A 42 22.78 19.48 6.07
CA ALA A 42 23.73 20.60 6.01
C ALA A 42 25.11 20.19 6.55
N LEU A 43 25.62 19.07 6.05
CA LEU A 43 26.87 18.46 6.52
C LEU A 43 28.08 19.27 6.04
N SER A 44 29.06 19.49 6.92
CA SER A 44 30.35 20.10 6.58
C SER A 44 31.31 19.04 6.02
N VAL A 45 30.93 18.39 4.93
CA VAL A 45 31.74 17.38 4.20
C VAL A 45 31.75 17.74 2.72
N GLU A 46 32.77 17.28 1.99
CA GLU A 46 32.84 17.51 0.54
C GLU A 46 31.66 16.83 -0.17
N ASP A 47 31.11 17.54 -1.16
CA ASP A 47 30.06 17.00 -2.02
C ASP A 47 30.59 15.81 -2.82
N LYS A 48 29.70 14.86 -3.08
CA LYS A 48 30.04 13.64 -3.82
C LYS A 48 30.47 13.99 -5.25
N PRO A 49 31.73 13.68 -5.66
CA PRO A 49 32.23 14.07 -6.96
C PRO A 49 31.65 13.21 -8.09
N PHE A 50 31.80 13.68 -9.34
CA PHE A 50 31.52 12.87 -10.53
C PHE A 50 32.63 11.83 -10.71
N PHE A 51 32.25 10.55 -10.75
CA PHE A 51 33.20 9.45 -10.86
C PHE A 51 32.99 8.66 -12.17
N PRO A 52 34.05 8.40 -12.95
CA PRO A 52 33.96 7.64 -14.19
C PRO A 52 33.87 6.13 -13.91
N HIS A 53 32.67 5.63 -13.58
CA HIS A 53 32.47 4.24 -13.15
C HIS A 53 33.01 3.19 -14.14
N MET A 54 32.97 3.45 -15.44
CA MET A 54 33.35 2.44 -16.45
C MET A 54 34.86 2.26 -16.62
N VAL A 55 35.68 3.18 -16.09
CA VAL A 55 37.14 3.05 -16.15
C VAL A 55 37.69 2.15 -15.05
N ASN A 56 36.88 1.75 -14.08
CA ASN A 56 37.29 0.87 -12.99
C ASN A 56 37.53 -0.56 -13.49
N ARG A 57 38.68 -0.76 -14.14
CA ARG A 57 39.11 -2.01 -14.76
C ARG A 57 40.62 -2.21 -14.54
N PRO A 58 41.10 -3.46 -14.42
CA PRO A 58 42.51 -3.74 -14.15
C PRO A 58 43.49 -3.07 -15.11
N GLU A 59 43.11 -2.85 -16.36
CA GLU A 59 43.97 -2.26 -17.39
C GLU A 59 44.29 -0.78 -17.13
N ASN A 60 43.47 -0.10 -16.30
CA ASN A 60 43.60 1.31 -15.97
C ASN A 60 44.28 1.57 -14.62
N TYR A 61 44.50 0.54 -13.80
CA TYR A 61 45.18 0.70 -12.50
C TYR A 61 46.64 1.16 -12.69
N GLY A 62 47.09 2.10 -11.85
CA GLY A 62 48.41 2.72 -11.94
C GLY A 62 48.64 3.63 -13.15
N LYS A 63 47.60 3.96 -13.94
CA LYS A 63 47.71 4.81 -15.13
C LYS A 63 46.93 6.11 -15.00
N LYS A 64 47.44 7.15 -15.67
CA LYS A 64 46.68 8.37 -15.94
C LYS A 64 45.85 8.18 -17.20
N ILE A 65 44.56 8.48 -17.13
CA ILE A 65 43.61 8.32 -18.23
C ILE A 65 42.82 9.62 -18.43
N PHE A 66 42.11 9.72 -19.55
CA PHE A 66 41.23 10.84 -19.88
C PHE A 66 39.82 10.29 -20.14
N PRO A 67 38.99 10.16 -19.08
CA PRO A 67 37.69 9.53 -19.20
C PRO A 67 36.76 10.32 -20.13
N VAL A 68 35.99 9.61 -20.95
CA VAL A 68 34.96 10.20 -21.82
C VAL A 68 33.61 10.29 -21.10
N LYS A 69 32.63 11.01 -21.66
CA LYS A 69 31.31 11.16 -21.02
C LYS A 69 30.62 9.82 -20.75
N GLU A 70 30.82 8.86 -21.64
CA GLU A 70 30.32 7.50 -21.53
C GLU A 70 30.87 6.78 -20.28
N ASP A 71 32.10 7.11 -19.88
CA ASP A 71 32.72 6.49 -18.71
C ASP A 71 32.04 6.87 -17.39
N TYR A 72 31.43 8.06 -17.35
CA TYR A 72 30.64 8.57 -16.23
C TYR A 72 29.18 8.12 -16.27
N LEU A 73 28.78 7.33 -17.27
CA LEU A 73 27.38 6.98 -17.52
C LEU A 73 26.50 8.22 -17.68
N ALA A 74 27.00 9.25 -18.38
CA ALA A 74 26.35 10.56 -18.51
C ALA A 74 24.89 10.48 -19.02
N ASP A 75 24.62 9.59 -19.98
CA ASP A 75 23.29 9.35 -20.55
C ASP A 75 22.32 8.73 -19.53
N GLY A 76 22.86 7.98 -18.55
CA GLY A 76 22.10 7.42 -17.45
C GLY A 76 21.66 8.42 -16.39
N MET A 77 22.18 9.66 -16.41
CA MET A 77 21.88 10.70 -15.42
C MET A 77 20.48 11.31 -15.62
N MET A 78 19.85 11.75 -14.53
CA MET A 78 18.63 12.57 -14.62
C MET A 78 18.95 13.92 -15.31
N PRO A 79 18.00 14.52 -16.06
CA PRO A 79 18.27 15.73 -16.87
C PRO A 79 18.98 16.87 -16.13
N GLU A 80 18.57 17.17 -14.90
CA GLU A 80 19.21 18.22 -14.07
C GLU A 80 20.66 17.87 -13.72
N LYS A 81 20.92 16.64 -13.27
CA LYS A 81 22.27 16.16 -12.97
C LYS A 81 23.14 16.09 -14.23
N ARG A 82 22.56 15.74 -15.38
CA ARG A 82 23.25 15.75 -16.67
C ARG A 82 23.71 17.16 -17.06
N ALA A 83 22.84 18.17 -16.91
CA ALA A 83 23.23 19.55 -17.19
C ALA A 83 24.38 20.04 -16.29
N GLN A 84 24.36 19.68 -15.00
CA GLN A 84 25.47 19.95 -14.08
C GLN A 84 26.76 19.22 -14.49
N PHE A 85 26.63 17.94 -14.84
CA PHE A 85 27.75 17.12 -15.32
C PHE A 85 28.36 17.69 -16.60
N ASP A 86 27.57 18.05 -17.61
CA ASP A 86 28.10 18.57 -18.88
C ASP A 86 28.91 19.85 -18.65
N LYS A 87 28.42 20.77 -17.80
CA LYS A 87 29.17 21.98 -17.44
C LYS A 87 30.48 21.66 -16.72
N TRP A 88 30.44 20.73 -15.77
CA TRP A 88 31.63 20.27 -15.04
C TRP A 88 32.62 19.58 -15.99
N TYR A 89 32.15 18.68 -16.85
CA TYR A 89 32.98 17.90 -17.75
C TYR A 89 33.74 18.78 -18.74
N GLU A 90 33.09 19.79 -19.33
CA GLU A 90 33.78 20.71 -20.25
C GLU A 90 34.94 21.46 -19.58
N GLN A 91 34.89 21.65 -18.25
CA GLN A 91 35.96 22.30 -17.50
C GLN A 91 37.11 21.35 -17.12
N HIS A 92 36.86 20.03 -17.04
CA HIS A 92 37.80 19.05 -16.49
C HIS A 92 38.21 17.94 -17.49
N LYS A 93 37.65 17.91 -18.70
CA LYS A 93 37.88 16.83 -19.70
C LYS A 93 39.35 16.66 -20.13
N ASP A 94 40.13 17.73 -20.05
CA ASP A 94 41.54 17.77 -20.44
C ASP A 94 42.48 17.52 -19.24
N GLU A 95 41.93 17.25 -18.05
CA GLU A 95 42.70 16.94 -16.85
C GLU A 95 42.98 15.43 -16.76
N PRO A 96 44.23 15.01 -16.46
CA PRO A 96 44.55 13.60 -16.31
C PRO A 96 43.89 13.02 -15.04
N PHE A 97 43.09 11.97 -15.21
CA PHE A 97 42.43 11.27 -14.11
C PHE A 97 43.30 10.12 -13.59
N ASN A 98 43.61 10.13 -12.28
CA ASN A 98 44.27 9.02 -11.59
C ASN A 98 43.20 8.15 -10.90
N LEU A 99 42.99 6.94 -11.41
CA LEU A 99 41.95 6.05 -10.92
C LEU A 99 42.18 5.59 -9.48
N ASP A 100 43.41 5.23 -9.11
CA ASP A 100 43.70 4.62 -7.81
C ASP A 100 43.47 5.64 -6.68
N GLU A 101 43.99 6.86 -6.85
CA GLU A 101 43.81 7.96 -5.89
C GLU A 101 42.34 8.41 -5.83
N SER A 102 41.69 8.56 -7.00
CA SER A 102 40.30 9.01 -7.06
C SER A 102 39.33 7.98 -6.52
N LEU A 103 39.57 6.67 -6.72
CA LEU A 103 38.74 5.60 -6.20
C LEU A 103 38.85 5.53 -4.66
N ALA A 104 40.06 5.65 -4.13
CA ALA A 104 40.27 5.72 -2.68
C ALA A 104 39.56 6.93 -2.08
N SER A 105 39.76 8.13 -2.65
CA SER A 105 39.10 9.37 -2.21
C SER A 105 37.57 9.27 -2.30
N TYR A 106 37.03 8.74 -3.40
CA TYR A 106 35.59 8.56 -3.58
C TYR A 106 34.98 7.61 -2.54
N CYS A 107 35.63 6.48 -2.27
CA CYS A 107 35.17 5.53 -1.25
C CYS A 107 35.25 6.11 0.16
N ILE A 108 36.31 6.87 0.48
CA ILE A 108 36.45 7.56 1.77
C ILE A 108 35.33 8.59 1.94
N ASN A 109 35.11 9.45 0.93
CA ASN A 109 34.05 10.44 0.93
C ASN A 109 32.67 9.81 1.15
N ASP A 110 32.37 8.67 0.50
CA ASP A 110 31.11 7.96 0.69
C ASP A 110 30.88 7.52 2.16
N VAL A 111 31.93 7.01 2.81
CA VAL A 111 31.87 6.60 4.23
C VAL A 111 31.77 7.81 5.15
N GLU A 112 32.50 8.89 4.87
CA GLU A 112 32.47 10.13 5.64
C GLU A 112 31.10 10.80 5.60
N ILE A 113 30.49 10.93 4.41
CA ILE A 113 29.13 11.45 4.24
C ILE A 113 28.15 10.62 5.08
N LEU A 114 28.20 9.28 4.95
CA LEU A 114 27.27 8.42 5.67
C LEU A 114 27.46 8.53 7.20
N MET A 115 28.70 8.54 7.67
CA MET A 115 29.03 8.70 9.09
C MET A 115 28.52 10.05 9.62
N ALA A 116 28.83 11.15 8.93
CA ALA A 116 28.40 12.48 9.33
C ALA A 116 26.86 12.61 9.35
N ALA A 117 26.18 12.05 8.34
CA ALA A 117 24.73 11.99 8.27
C ALA A 117 24.13 11.19 9.44
N LEU A 118 24.69 10.03 9.77
CA LEU A 118 24.21 9.20 10.88
C LEU A 118 24.39 9.88 12.24
N VAL A 119 25.53 10.56 12.45
CA VAL A 119 25.78 11.31 13.68
C VAL A 119 24.79 12.46 13.81
N ALA A 120 24.58 13.23 12.73
CA ALA A 120 23.60 14.31 12.70
C ALA A 120 22.19 13.78 12.96
N PHE A 121 21.80 12.71 12.26
CA PHE A 121 20.49 12.07 12.40
C PHE A 121 20.25 11.55 13.81
N ARG A 122 21.22 10.83 14.40
CA ARG A 122 21.10 10.32 15.77
C ARG A 122 20.96 11.45 16.78
N ARG A 123 21.78 12.51 16.66
CA ARG A 123 21.74 13.68 17.55
C ARG A 123 20.39 14.37 17.49
N GLU A 124 19.91 14.67 16.29
CA GLU A 124 18.62 15.32 16.10
C GLU A 124 17.47 14.41 16.54
N PHE A 125 17.52 13.12 16.22
CA PHE A 125 16.49 12.18 16.67
C PHE A 125 16.42 12.08 18.20
N LEU A 126 17.56 12.06 18.89
CA LEU A 126 17.61 12.08 20.36
C LEU A 126 16.93 13.34 20.93
N GLU A 127 17.16 14.51 20.32
CA GLU A 127 16.55 15.79 20.71
C GLU A 127 15.03 15.75 20.51
N VAL A 128 14.55 15.30 19.35
CA VAL A 128 13.11 15.32 19.02
C VAL A 128 12.32 14.21 19.70
N SER A 129 12.98 13.12 20.08
CA SER A 129 12.28 11.93 20.61
C SER A 129 12.28 11.84 22.13
N ASN A 130 12.83 12.87 22.81
CA ASN A 130 13.05 12.90 24.24
C ASN A 130 13.94 11.75 24.75
N GLY A 131 15.04 11.47 24.05
CA GLY A 131 16.09 10.55 24.49
C GLY A 131 16.09 9.15 23.86
N LEU A 132 15.31 8.88 22.82
CA LEU A 132 15.36 7.59 22.10
C LEU A 132 16.59 7.54 21.18
N ASP A 133 17.47 6.58 21.42
CA ASP A 133 18.63 6.34 20.55
C ASP A 133 18.23 5.45 19.37
N VAL A 134 17.85 6.10 18.27
CA VAL A 134 17.34 5.45 17.07
C VAL A 134 18.28 4.37 16.52
N LEU A 135 19.59 4.54 16.63
CA LEU A 135 20.57 3.59 16.11
C LEU A 135 20.70 2.34 16.97
N ARG A 136 20.29 2.39 18.24
CA ARG A 136 20.29 1.23 19.14
C ARG A 136 18.93 0.55 19.14
N GLU A 137 17.88 1.36 19.25
CA GLU A 137 16.54 0.94 19.64
C GLU A 137 15.62 0.64 18.45
N ALA A 138 15.99 1.03 17.24
CA ALA A 138 15.18 0.84 16.04
C ALA A 138 15.99 0.34 14.85
N MET A 139 15.35 -0.50 14.02
CA MET A 139 15.90 -0.95 12.73
C MET A 139 15.32 -0.18 11.54
N THR A 140 14.19 0.50 11.73
CA THR A 140 13.51 1.30 10.71
C THR A 140 12.98 2.59 11.31
N ILE A 141 12.81 3.62 10.48
CA ILE A 141 12.21 4.88 10.94
C ILE A 141 10.81 4.67 11.49
N ALA A 142 9.98 3.82 10.84
CA ALA A 142 8.64 3.49 11.33
C ALA A 142 8.64 2.82 12.71
N SER A 143 9.62 1.94 13.00
CA SER A 143 9.77 1.36 14.34
C SER A 143 10.19 2.40 15.39
N ALA A 144 11.02 3.38 15.02
CA ALA A 144 11.41 4.47 15.91
C ALA A 144 10.21 5.38 16.22
N CYS A 145 9.42 5.74 15.20
CA CYS A 145 8.19 6.53 15.36
C CYS A 145 7.18 5.84 16.27
N MET A 146 6.93 4.53 16.04
CA MET A 146 6.03 3.74 16.87
C MET A 146 6.51 3.64 18.31
N LYS A 147 7.82 3.45 18.53
CA LYS A 147 8.39 3.40 19.88
C LYS A 147 8.20 4.74 20.60
N HIS A 148 8.57 5.85 19.97
CA HIS A 148 8.34 7.18 20.54
C HIS A 148 6.85 7.44 20.82
N PHE A 149 5.95 7.06 19.91
CA PHE A 149 4.51 7.17 20.13
C PHE A 149 4.04 6.36 21.35
N ARG A 150 4.44 5.09 21.43
CA ARG A 150 4.09 4.21 22.57
C ARG A 150 4.64 4.71 23.90
N THR A 151 5.83 5.31 23.90
CA THR A 151 6.48 5.79 25.13
C THR A 151 5.91 7.12 25.61
N ASN A 152 5.61 8.05 24.70
CA ASN A 152 5.31 9.44 25.07
C ASN A 152 3.85 9.85 24.88
N HIS A 153 3.10 9.14 24.02
CA HIS A 153 1.78 9.61 23.54
C HIS A 153 0.65 8.59 23.73
N LEU A 154 0.96 7.29 23.88
CA LEU A 154 -0.05 6.25 24.02
C LEU A 154 -0.19 5.80 25.47
N GLN A 155 -1.41 5.89 26.01
CA GLN A 155 -1.73 5.34 27.33
C GLN A 155 -1.72 3.81 27.32
N SER A 156 -1.36 3.22 28.46
CA SER A 156 -1.37 1.76 28.64
C SER A 156 -2.78 1.19 28.42
N GLN A 157 -2.89 0.06 27.73
CA GLN A 157 -4.15 -0.64 27.42
C GLN A 157 -5.20 0.18 26.63
N HIS A 158 -4.79 1.29 26.00
CA HIS A 158 -5.71 2.17 25.27
C HIS A 158 -6.19 1.56 23.94
N LEU A 159 -5.29 0.92 23.19
CA LEU A 159 -5.59 0.25 21.93
C LEU A 159 -5.57 -1.26 22.10
N GLY A 160 -6.61 -1.94 21.59
CA GLY A 160 -6.63 -3.40 21.54
C GLY A 160 -5.62 -3.95 20.53
N ILE A 161 -5.05 -5.13 20.84
CA ILE A 161 -4.33 -5.92 19.84
C ILE A 161 -5.38 -6.65 19.00
N VAL A 162 -5.32 -6.49 17.68
CA VAL A 162 -6.29 -7.11 16.77
C VAL A 162 -5.90 -8.58 16.56
N PRO A 163 -6.75 -9.56 16.91
CA PRO A 163 -6.45 -10.97 16.67
C PRO A 163 -6.32 -11.27 15.18
N GLU A 164 -5.32 -12.06 14.77
CA GLU A 164 -5.13 -12.42 13.34
C GLU A 164 -6.25 -13.32 12.81
N LYS A 165 -6.98 -14.01 13.70
CA LYS A 165 -8.18 -14.79 13.36
C LYS A 165 -9.47 -13.96 13.31
N GLY A 166 -9.40 -12.66 13.62
CA GLY A 166 -10.56 -11.77 13.76
C GLY A 166 -11.18 -11.82 15.16
N TYR A 167 -12.19 -10.98 15.38
CA TYR A 167 -12.91 -10.90 16.66
C TYR A 167 -14.05 -11.92 16.79
N ASP A 168 -14.47 -12.51 15.68
CA ASP A 168 -15.56 -13.49 15.68
C ASP A 168 -15.04 -14.85 16.15
N ASN A 169 -15.44 -15.25 17.35
CA ASN A 169 -15.15 -16.56 17.94
C ASN A 169 -16.33 -17.54 17.82
N ALA A 170 -17.44 -17.13 17.20
CA ALA A 170 -18.70 -17.86 17.27
C ALA A 170 -18.79 -19.02 16.26
N ASP A 171 -18.09 -18.91 15.14
CA ASP A 171 -18.23 -19.83 14.00
C ASP A 171 -16.87 -20.45 13.62
N ASN A 172 -16.71 -21.75 13.86
CA ASN A 172 -15.50 -22.51 13.48
C ASN A 172 -15.52 -23.01 12.03
N GLN A 173 -16.60 -22.75 11.29
CA GLN A 173 -16.78 -23.28 9.95
C GLN A 173 -15.97 -22.46 8.93
N SER A 174 -15.06 -23.14 8.23
CA SER A 174 -14.16 -22.48 7.27
C SER A 174 -14.89 -21.95 6.02
N LEU A 175 -14.40 -20.87 5.42
CA LEU A 175 -14.92 -20.38 4.13
C LEU A 175 -14.84 -21.45 3.02
N LEU A 176 -13.85 -22.35 3.10
CA LEU A 176 -13.74 -23.50 2.21
C LEU A 176 -14.94 -24.43 2.38
N ALA A 177 -15.29 -24.78 3.62
CA ALA A 177 -16.45 -25.60 3.95
C ALA A 177 -17.74 -24.95 3.46
N LEU A 178 -17.95 -23.65 3.72
CA LEU A 178 -19.15 -22.95 3.26
C LEU A 178 -19.32 -22.95 1.74
N ARG A 179 -18.24 -22.68 1.00
CA ARG A 179 -18.27 -22.73 -0.47
C ARG A 179 -18.54 -24.14 -0.96
N PHE A 180 -17.93 -25.14 -0.32
CA PHE A 180 -18.13 -26.54 -0.66
C PHE A 180 -19.57 -26.97 -0.42
N LEU A 181 -20.14 -26.70 0.76
CA LEU A 181 -21.52 -27.01 1.09
C LEU A 181 -22.50 -26.26 0.16
N SER A 182 -22.24 -24.99 -0.15
CA SER A 182 -23.08 -24.24 -1.11
C SER A 182 -23.06 -24.88 -2.51
N TRP A 183 -21.90 -25.34 -2.98
CA TRP A 183 -21.79 -26.06 -4.24
C TRP A 183 -22.48 -27.43 -4.17
N TYR A 184 -22.25 -28.20 -3.10
CA TYR A 184 -22.84 -29.52 -2.89
C TYR A 184 -24.37 -29.45 -2.87
N ALA A 185 -24.94 -28.46 -2.16
CA ALA A 185 -26.38 -28.25 -2.08
C ALA A 185 -27.01 -28.07 -3.48
N GLU A 186 -26.35 -27.30 -4.36
CA GLU A 186 -26.82 -27.08 -5.71
C GLU A 186 -26.62 -28.29 -6.63
N GLU A 187 -25.44 -28.90 -6.58
CA GLU A 187 -25.07 -30.04 -7.44
C GLU A 187 -25.97 -31.25 -7.15
N HIS A 188 -26.18 -31.54 -5.86
CA HIS A 188 -27.01 -32.65 -5.41
C HIS A 188 -28.49 -32.27 -5.22
N LYS A 189 -28.85 -30.99 -5.43
CA LYS A 189 -30.21 -30.44 -5.25
C LYS A 189 -30.80 -30.75 -3.86
N VAL A 190 -29.97 -30.63 -2.83
CA VAL A 190 -30.35 -30.86 -1.43
C VAL A 190 -30.31 -29.56 -0.64
N ASN A 191 -31.13 -29.48 0.41
CA ASN A 191 -31.01 -28.39 1.38
C ASN A 191 -30.01 -28.76 2.48
N ILE A 192 -29.00 -27.90 2.70
CA ILE A 192 -27.97 -28.12 3.73
C ILE A 192 -28.14 -27.10 4.84
N ARG A 193 -28.29 -27.61 6.07
CA ARG A 193 -28.18 -26.84 7.31
C ARG A 193 -26.69 -26.72 7.71
N ASN A 194 -26.21 -25.50 7.93
CA ASN A 194 -24.82 -25.18 8.30
C ASN A 194 -24.77 -24.04 9.34
N ALA A 195 -23.59 -23.48 9.64
CA ALA A 195 -23.43 -22.42 10.64
C ALA A 195 -24.25 -21.15 10.39
N TYR A 196 -24.67 -20.91 9.16
CA TYR A 196 -25.38 -19.70 8.74
C TYR A 196 -26.86 -19.94 8.45
N SER A 197 -27.36 -21.17 8.65
CA SER A 197 -28.79 -21.46 8.62
C SER A 197 -29.49 -20.79 9.81
N LYS A 198 -30.79 -20.46 9.69
CA LYS A 198 -31.55 -19.82 10.78
C LYS A 198 -31.54 -20.64 12.06
N GLU A 199 -31.50 -21.96 11.96
CA GLU A 199 -31.40 -22.87 13.09
C GLU A 199 -29.95 -23.12 13.58
N GLY A 200 -28.94 -22.52 12.94
CA GLY A 200 -27.51 -22.78 13.16
C GLY A 200 -27.09 -24.20 12.75
N GLU A 201 -25.89 -24.63 13.15
CA GLU A 201 -25.38 -25.99 12.89
C GLU A 201 -26.25 -27.05 13.57
N LYS A 202 -26.44 -28.20 12.90
CA LYS A 202 -27.06 -29.37 13.55
C LYS A 202 -26.12 -29.90 14.63
N ARG A 203 -26.69 -30.35 15.75
CA ARG A 203 -25.96 -30.98 16.85
C ARG A 203 -26.34 -32.44 17.02
N PHE A 204 -25.34 -33.26 17.28
CA PHE A 204 -25.45 -34.64 17.74
C PHE A 204 -24.71 -34.73 19.08
N GLY A 205 -25.46 -34.84 20.18
CA GLY A 205 -24.91 -34.66 21.52
C GLY A 205 -24.24 -33.30 21.68
N ASN A 206 -22.95 -33.31 22.05
CA ASN A 206 -22.14 -32.09 22.22
C ASN A 206 -21.43 -31.63 20.94
N TYR A 207 -21.48 -32.41 19.86
CA TYR A 207 -20.78 -32.11 18.61
C TYR A 207 -21.69 -31.37 17.64
N ARG A 208 -21.15 -30.32 17.03
CA ARG A 208 -21.73 -29.65 15.86
C ARG A 208 -21.13 -30.27 14.60
N VAL A 209 -21.89 -30.25 13.52
CA VAL A 209 -21.44 -30.75 12.21
C VAL A 209 -21.43 -29.63 11.18
N ASP A 210 -20.53 -29.73 10.21
CA ASP A 210 -20.36 -28.71 9.16
C ASP A 210 -21.63 -28.58 8.29
N GLY A 211 -22.14 -29.68 7.76
CA GLY A 211 -23.33 -29.72 6.90
C GLY A 211 -24.29 -30.82 7.32
N TRP A 212 -25.59 -30.52 7.32
CA TRP A 212 -26.64 -31.48 7.61
C TRP A 212 -27.74 -31.45 6.54
N VAL A 213 -27.98 -32.59 5.90
CA VAL A 213 -29.06 -32.82 4.94
C VAL A 213 -30.12 -33.71 5.59
N GLU A 214 -31.24 -33.10 5.98
CA GLU A 214 -32.32 -33.80 6.70
C GLU A 214 -32.94 -34.93 5.86
N GLU A 215 -33.14 -34.68 4.56
CA GLU A 215 -33.80 -35.61 3.62
C GLU A 215 -33.12 -36.99 3.55
N ASN A 216 -31.79 -37.00 3.62
CA ASN A 216 -30.98 -38.21 3.46
C ASN A 216 -30.34 -38.67 4.79
N LYS A 217 -30.67 -38.00 5.91
CA LYS A 217 -29.96 -38.13 7.19
C LYS A 217 -28.42 -38.11 7.00
N LEU A 218 -27.93 -37.17 6.21
CA LEU A 218 -26.52 -37.09 5.82
C LEU A 218 -25.82 -35.94 6.53
N VAL A 219 -24.73 -36.27 7.20
CA VAL A 219 -23.75 -35.35 7.76
C VAL A 219 -22.60 -35.20 6.75
N ILE A 220 -22.22 -33.96 6.44
CA ILE A 220 -21.08 -33.64 5.59
C ILE A 220 -20.06 -32.89 6.45
N GLU A 221 -18.86 -33.43 6.56
CA GLU A 221 -17.73 -32.84 7.31
C GLU A 221 -16.66 -32.37 6.34
N VAL A 222 -16.14 -31.14 6.53
CA VAL A 222 -15.10 -30.56 5.69
C VAL A 222 -13.83 -30.31 6.53
N ASN A 223 -12.93 -31.30 6.50
CA ASN A 223 -11.75 -31.29 7.36
C ASN A 223 -10.61 -30.47 6.77
N GLY A 224 -10.24 -29.40 7.47
CA GLY A 224 -9.00 -28.65 7.20
C GLY A 224 -7.77 -29.53 7.45
N CYS A 225 -6.90 -29.68 6.45
CA CYS A 225 -5.83 -30.69 6.50
C CYS A 225 -4.86 -30.45 7.67
N CYS A 226 -4.55 -29.18 7.96
CA CYS A 226 -3.63 -28.77 9.03
C CYS A 226 -4.25 -28.82 10.44
N TRP A 227 -5.58 -28.80 10.56
CA TRP A 227 -6.28 -28.83 11.84
C TRP A 227 -6.65 -30.24 12.28
N HIS A 228 -6.91 -31.13 11.31
CA HIS A 228 -7.35 -32.51 11.53
C HIS A 228 -6.28 -33.57 11.19
N GLY A 229 -5.08 -33.13 10.79
CA GLY A 229 -3.95 -34.03 10.54
C GLY A 229 -4.16 -35.00 9.37
N CYS A 230 -4.54 -34.49 8.19
CA CYS A 230 -4.80 -35.32 7.00
C CYS A 230 -3.64 -36.28 6.70
N ARG A 231 -3.89 -37.59 6.59
CA ARG A 231 -2.84 -38.61 6.35
C ARG A 231 -2.00 -38.35 5.08
N LYS A 232 -2.55 -37.66 4.06
CA LYS A 232 -1.81 -37.28 2.85
C LYS A 232 -0.87 -36.08 3.06
N CYS A 233 -1.26 -35.12 3.90
CA CYS A 233 -0.53 -33.86 4.10
C CYS A 233 0.32 -33.85 5.38
N PHE A 234 -0.06 -34.64 6.38
CA PHE A 234 0.52 -34.79 7.72
C PHE A 234 0.63 -36.29 8.05
N PRO A 235 1.53 -37.02 7.35
CA PRO A 235 1.59 -38.48 7.42
C PRO A 235 2.12 -39.01 8.77
N ASP A 236 2.92 -38.21 9.48
CA ASP A 236 3.51 -38.58 10.77
C ASP A 236 2.60 -38.14 11.93
N ASP A 237 2.40 -39.05 12.89
CA ASP A 237 1.51 -38.89 14.05
C ASP A 237 2.05 -37.90 15.07
N GLU A 238 3.38 -37.72 15.16
CA GLU A 238 4.02 -36.85 16.14
C GLU A 238 4.03 -35.37 15.73
N ILE A 239 3.59 -35.05 14.51
CA ILE A 239 3.51 -33.67 14.03
C ILE A 239 2.56 -32.86 14.91
N ARG A 240 3.05 -31.81 15.55
CA ARG A 240 2.20 -30.85 16.26
C ARG A 240 1.40 -29.98 15.29
N LEU A 241 0.09 -30.01 15.46
CA LEU A 241 -0.87 -29.20 14.72
C LEU A 241 -1.02 -27.81 15.38
N PRO A 242 -1.65 -26.82 14.70
CA PRO A 242 -1.75 -25.45 15.22
C PRO A 242 -2.56 -25.32 16.52
N ASN A 243 -3.36 -26.33 16.88
CA ASN A 243 -4.09 -26.41 18.15
C ASN A 243 -3.23 -26.95 19.31
N GLY A 244 -1.95 -27.27 19.08
CA GLY A 244 -1.00 -27.70 20.10
C GLY A 244 -0.98 -29.20 20.40
N VAL A 245 -1.85 -30.00 19.78
CA VAL A 245 -1.83 -31.47 19.89
C VAL A 245 -1.14 -32.12 18.70
N THR A 246 -0.77 -33.40 18.82
CA THR A 246 -0.15 -34.16 17.73
C THR A 246 -1.20 -34.64 16.72
N ALA A 247 -0.78 -34.87 15.47
CA ALA A 247 -1.66 -35.30 14.40
C ALA A 247 -2.35 -36.65 14.69
N GLY A 248 -1.62 -37.60 15.29
CA GLY A 248 -2.17 -38.89 15.71
C GLY A 248 -3.29 -38.73 16.73
N VAL A 249 -3.05 -37.95 17.80
CA VAL A 249 -4.05 -37.66 18.84
C VAL A 249 -5.27 -36.94 18.27
N GLN A 250 -5.07 -36.00 17.35
CA GLN A 250 -6.19 -35.30 16.73
C GLN A 250 -7.02 -36.22 15.83
N ARG A 251 -6.38 -37.09 15.04
CA ARG A 251 -7.08 -38.08 14.20
C ARG A 251 -7.90 -39.06 15.04
N GLU A 252 -7.35 -39.55 16.15
CA GLU A 252 -8.07 -40.40 17.10
C GLU A 252 -9.29 -39.68 17.70
N ARG A 253 -9.14 -38.40 18.07
CA ARG A 253 -10.28 -37.59 18.56
C ARG A 253 -11.36 -37.41 17.50
N ASP A 254 -10.96 -37.16 16.25
CA ASP A 254 -11.89 -36.99 15.14
C ASP A 254 -12.62 -38.32 14.85
N GLU A 255 -11.92 -39.46 14.83
CA GLU A 255 -12.50 -40.79 14.64
C GLU A 255 -13.54 -41.11 15.72
N ASN A 256 -13.20 -40.95 17.00
CA ASN A 256 -14.15 -41.12 18.11
C ASN A 256 -15.36 -40.18 18.01
N ARG A 257 -15.16 -38.94 17.53
CA ARG A 257 -16.25 -37.99 17.30
C ARG A 257 -17.18 -38.48 16.18
N LEU A 258 -16.62 -38.95 15.07
CA LEU A 258 -17.41 -39.43 13.93
C LEU A 258 -18.19 -40.69 14.28
N GLU A 259 -17.57 -41.67 14.94
CA GLU A 259 -18.26 -42.89 15.43
C GLU A 259 -19.44 -42.54 16.35
N PHE A 260 -19.26 -41.56 17.24
CA PHE A 260 -20.35 -41.08 18.10
C PHE A 260 -21.49 -40.46 17.29
N ILE A 261 -21.19 -39.69 16.24
CA ILE A 261 -22.21 -39.08 15.38
C ILE A 261 -22.96 -40.17 14.60
N GLU A 262 -22.25 -41.14 14.02
CA GLU A 262 -22.83 -42.27 13.29
C GLU A 262 -23.76 -43.13 14.17
N SER A 263 -23.51 -43.18 15.48
CA SER A 263 -24.40 -43.88 16.44
C SER A 263 -25.84 -43.35 16.49
N PHE A 264 -26.11 -42.16 15.93
CA PHE A 264 -27.44 -41.58 15.79
C PHE A 264 -28.19 -42.03 14.51
N ASP A 265 -27.74 -43.10 13.84
CA ASP A 265 -28.36 -43.63 12.59
C ASP A 265 -28.37 -42.58 11.46
N VAL A 266 -27.19 -41.98 11.22
CA VAL A 266 -26.93 -41.00 10.17
C VAL A 266 -25.74 -41.43 9.33
N ASN A 267 -25.72 -41.05 8.05
CA ASN A 267 -24.56 -41.25 7.18
C ASN A 267 -23.59 -40.08 7.35
N VAL A 268 -22.29 -40.34 7.38
CA VAL A 268 -21.25 -39.30 7.46
C VAL A 268 -20.36 -39.36 6.22
N GLU A 269 -20.25 -38.25 5.49
CA GLU A 269 -19.26 -38.06 4.42
C GLU A 269 -18.22 -37.03 4.84
N VAL A 270 -16.93 -37.39 4.77
CA VAL A 270 -15.81 -36.52 5.12
C VAL A 270 -15.04 -36.11 3.86
N TYR A 271 -14.93 -34.81 3.63
CA TYR A 271 -14.15 -34.23 2.53
C TYR A 271 -12.95 -33.47 3.07
N TRP A 272 -11.74 -33.84 2.63
CA TRP A 272 -10.52 -33.17 3.07
C TRP A 272 -10.22 -31.93 2.23
N GLU A 273 -9.66 -30.90 2.85
CA GLU A 273 -9.25 -29.66 2.17
C GLU A 273 -8.39 -29.92 0.91
N CYS A 274 -7.42 -30.83 0.98
CA CYS A 274 -6.57 -31.16 -0.17
C CYS A 274 -7.33 -31.84 -1.32
N GLU A 275 -8.41 -32.57 -1.00
CA GLU A 275 -9.28 -33.22 -1.98
C GLU A 275 -10.18 -32.21 -2.66
N ILE A 276 -10.80 -31.30 -1.89
CA ILE A 276 -11.59 -30.19 -2.42
C ILE A 276 -10.74 -29.31 -3.33
N ARG A 277 -9.50 -28.99 -2.93
CA ARG A 277 -8.54 -28.27 -3.79
C ARG A 277 -8.25 -29.04 -5.07
N GLY A 278 -8.13 -30.37 -4.99
CA GLY A 278 -8.02 -31.25 -6.14
C GLY A 278 -9.23 -31.19 -7.08
N MET A 279 -10.45 -31.21 -6.53
CA MET A 279 -11.71 -31.07 -7.29
C MET A 279 -11.76 -29.71 -8.00
N LEU A 280 -11.47 -28.63 -7.26
CA LEU A 280 -11.39 -27.28 -7.80
C LEU A 280 -10.38 -27.17 -8.94
N SER A 281 -9.27 -27.91 -8.93
CA SER A 281 -8.31 -27.87 -10.05
C SER A 281 -8.87 -28.48 -11.35
N ARG A 282 -9.83 -29.41 -11.25
CA ARG A 282 -10.36 -30.19 -12.38
C ARG A 282 -11.71 -29.68 -12.88
N ASP A 283 -12.55 -29.15 -11.99
CA ASP A 283 -13.92 -28.73 -12.30
C ASP A 283 -14.04 -27.20 -12.45
N ARG A 284 -14.33 -26.76 -13.69
CA ARG A 284 -14.54 -25.34 -14.00
C ARG A 284 -15.84 -24.78 -13.44
N VAL A 285 -16.90 -25.58 -13.37
CA VAL A 285 -18.22 -25.16 -12.87
C VAL A 285 -18.14 -24.97 -11.36
N MET A 286 -17.56 -25.93 -10.64
CA MET A 286 -17.29 -25.82 -9.20
C MET A 286 -16.46 -24.57 -8.89
N ARG A 287 -15.38 -24.31 -9.65
CA ARG A 287 -14.59 -23.07 -9.50
C ARG A 287 -15.43 -21.80 -9.66
N LEU A 288 -16.32 -21.75 -10.66
CA LEU A 288 -17.17 -20.59 -10.90
C LEU A 288 -18.17 -20.38 -9.75
N LYS A 289 -18.74 -21.46 -9.21
CA LYS A 289 -19.64 -21.41 -8.04
C LYS A 289 -18.91 -20.94 -6.78
N PHE A 290 -17.73 -21.48 -6.50
CA PHE A 290 -16.89 -21.01 -5.40
C PHE A 290 -16.55 -19.52 -5.52
N LYS A 291 -16.30 -19.03 -6.75
CA LYS A 291 -15.99 -17.63 -7.04
C LYS A 291 -17.21 -16.70 -6.86
N ASN A 292 -18.41 -17.20 -7.11
CA ASN A 292 -19.66 -16.44 -7.00
C ASN A 292 -20.36 -16.57 -5.64
N TYR A 293 -19.80 -17.34 -4.71
CA TYR A 293 -20.33 -17.48 -3.36
C TYR A 293 -20.44 -16.12 -2.65
N LEU A 294 -21.63 -15.84 -2.10
CA LEU A 294 -21.89 -14.65 -1.32
C LEU A 294 -21.37 -14.86 0.11
N ASP A 295 -20.22 -14.30 0.41
CA ASP A 295 -19.59 -14.49 1.72
C ASP A 295 -20.35 -13.74 2.84
N ASN A 296 -21.13 -14.49 3.60
CA ASN A 296 -21.82 -14.08 4.83
C ASN A 296 -21.03 -14.43 6.12
N GLY A 297 -19.78 -14.90 5.97
CA GLY A 297 -18.90 -15.31 7.08
C GLY A 297 -18.37 -14.14 7.92
N PRO A 298 -17.40 -14.41 8.81
CA PRO A 298 -16.77 -13.39 9.64
C PRO A 298 -16.19 -12.22 8.85
N ILE A 299 -15.95 -11.11 9.57
CA ILE A 299 -15.24 -9.96 9.02
C ILE A 299 -13.75 -10.28 8.92
N ASP A 300 -13.22 -10.37 7.70
CA ASP A 300 -11.79 -10.19 7.46
C ASP A 300 -11.47 -8.69 7.53
N ILE A 301 -10.93 -8.25 8.66
CA ILE A 301 -10.60 -6.83 8.90
C ILE A 301 -9.62 -6.30 7.84
N ARG A 302 -8.67 -7.11 7.39
CA ARG A 302 -7.66 -6.66 6.39
C ARG A 302 -8.28 -6.50 5.01
N SER A 303 -9.40 -7.18 4.71
CA SER A 303 -10.13 -6.98 3.45
C SER A 303 -10.68 -5.56 3.31
N ALA A 304 -11.02 -4.90 4.43
CA ALA A 304 -11.46 -3.50 4.47
C ALA A 304 -10.32 -2.47 4.43
N PHE A 305 -9.07 -2.92 4.45
CA PHE A 305 -7.92 -2.01 4.40
C PHE A 305 -7.56 -1.69 2.94
N PHE A 306 -7.96 -0.49 2.51
CA PHE A 306 -7.68 0.05 1.19
C PHE A 306 -6.69 1.22 1.24
N GLY A 307 -5.96 1.44 0.15
CA GLY A 307 -5.09 2.61 -0.03
C GLY A 307 -5.84 3.86 -0.49
N GLY A 308 -5.09 4.82 -1.03
CA GLY A 308 -5.64 6.02 -1.65
C GLY A 308 -6.29 5.75 -3.02
N ARG A 309 -7.20 6.63 -3.43
CA ARG A 309 -7.78 6.63 -4.78
C ARG A 309 -6.76 7.23 -5.76
N THR A 310 -6.53 6.53 -6.87
CA THR A 310 -5.60 6.99 -7.92
C THR A 310 -6.12 6.59 -9.29
N GLY A 311 -6.11 7.48 -10.27
CA GLY A 311 -6.40 7.15 -11.67
C GLY A 311 -6.95 8.34 -12.46
N PRO A 312 -6.94 8.23 -13.80
CA PRO A 312 -7.59 9.20 -14.67
C PRO A 312 -9.10 9.04 -14.64
N LEU A 313 -9.79 10.18 -14.70
CA LEU A 313 -11.19 10.28 -15.13
C LEU A 313 -11.29 10.75 -16.59
N LYS A 314 -10.20 11.32 -17.11
CA LYS A 314 -10.04 11.68 -18.52
C LYS A 314 -8.60 11.37 -18.96
N LEU A 315 -8.39 10.86 -20.17
CA LEU A 315 -7.04 10.57 -20.68
C LEU A 315 -6.38 11.79 -21.31
N PHE A 316 -7.14 12.71 -21.88
CA PHE A 316 -6.60 13.92 -22.48
C PHE A 316 -7.50 15.13 -22.26
N HIS A 317 -6.88 16.27 -21.96
CA HIS A 317 -7.57 17.56 -21.90
C HIS A 317 -6.63 18.66 -22.36
N LYS A 318 -7.12 19.53 -23.24
CA LYS A 318 -6.46 20.76 -23.66
C LYS A 318 -7.30 21.94 -23.23
N THR A 319 -6.66 22.92 -22.61
CA THR A 319 -7.35 24.11 -22.09
C THR A 319 -8.02 24.91 -23.22
N GLY A 320 -9.31 25.18 -23.08
CA GLY A 320 -10.08 26.06 -23.96
C GLY A 320 -9.96 27.55 -23.59
N GLU A 321 -10.63 28.42 -24.35
CA GLU A 321 -10.71 29.86 -24.03
C GLU A 321 -11.47 30.07 -22.72
N GLY A 322 -10.99 30.97 -21.85
CA GLY A 322 -11.60 31.23 -20.53
C GLY A 322 -11.43 30.13 -19.47
N GLN A 323 -10.75 29.02 -19.81
CA GLN A 323 -10.53 27.87 -18.92
C GLN A 323 -9.09 27.81 -18.41
N LYS A 324 -8.87 27.09 -17.31
CA LYS A 324 -7.56 26.79 -16.73
C LYS A 324 -7.54 25.34 -16.20
N ILE A 325 -6.40 24.67 -16.32
CA ILE A 325 -6.12 23.42 -15.60
C ILE A 325 -5.32 23.75 -14.34
N SER A 326 -5.75 23.22 -13.20
CA SER A 326 -5.09 23.34 -11.90
C SER A 326 -4.72 21.96 -11.34
N TYR A 327 -3.55 21.88 -10.71
CA TYR A 327 -3.06 20.69 -10.00
C TYR A 327 -2.88 21.05 -8.54
N TYR A 328 -3.81 20.59 -7.69
CA TYR A 328 -3.79 20.84 -6.26
C TYR A 328 -3.41 19.59 -5.47
N ASP A 329 -2.62 19.79 -4.42
CA ASP A 329 -2.15 18.77 -3.49
C ASP A 329 -2.54 19.16 -2.05
N VAL A 330 -2.99 18.20 -1.24
CA VAL A 330 -3.35 18.43 0.16
C VAL A 330 -2.08 18.50 1.00
N THR A 331 -1.89 19.62 1.69
CA THR A 331 -0.76 19.82 2.60
C THR A 331 -0.80 18.80 3.74
N SER A 332 0.02 17.75 3.62
CA SER A 332 0.19 16.71 4.64
C SER A 332 -1.13 16.00 5.01
N LEU A 333 -1.78 15.39 4.02
CA LEU A 333 -3.09 14.70 4.16
C LEU A 333 -3.16 13.77 5.38
N TYR A 334 -2.31 12.75 5.49
CA TYR A 334 -2.43 11.79 6.60
C TYR A 334 -2.22 12.43 8.00
N PRO A 335 -1.24 13.32 8.21
CA PRO A 335 -1.17 14.11 9.44
C PRO A 335 -2.43 14.92 9.73
N PHE A 336 -3.04 15.56 8.72
CA PHE A 336 -4.30 16.29 8.86
C PHE A 336 -5.44 15.36 9.29
N ILE A 337 -5.57 14.21 8.64
CA ILE A 337 -6.58 13.20 8.95
C ILE A 337 -6.41 12.68 10.37
N ASN A 338 -5.18 12.32 10.75
CA ASN A 338 -4.89 11.86 12.11
C ASN A 338 -5.16 12.95 13.18
N MET A 339 -5.13 14.23 12.82
CA MET A 339 -5.49 15.34 13.72
C MET A 339 -6.99 15.56 13.86
N THR A 340 -7.77 15.26 12.83
CA THR A 340 -9.19 15.63 12.72
C THR A 340 -10.15 14.46 12.87
N THR A 341 -9.63 13.24 12.80
CA THR A 341 -10.42 12.00 12.82
C THR A 341 -10.61 11.46 14.23
N ARG A 342 -11.82 10.99 14.51
CA ARG A 342 -12.19 10.17 15.67
C ARG A 342 -11.75 8.72 15.44
N TYR A 343 -10.94 8.16 16.33
CA TYR A 343 -10.47 6.77 16.21
C TYR A 343 -11.21 5.82 17.16
N PRO A 344 -11.60 4.61 16.70
CA PRO A 344 -12.04 3.55 17.60
C PRO A 344 -10.90 3.06 18.49
N ILE A 345 -11.19 2.81 19.77
CA ILE A 345 -10.23 2.32 20.76
C ILE A 345 -10.77 1.08 21.49
N GLY A 346 -9.88 0.37 22.19
CA GLY A 346 -10.22 -0.89 22.86
C GLY A 346 -10.59 -2.03 21.89
N HIS A 347 -11.48 -2.91 22.34
CA HIS A 347 -12.01 -4.04 21.58
C HIS A 347 -13.48 -3.81 21.21
N PRO A 348 -13.94 -4.30 20.04
CA PRO A 348 -15.32 -4.15 19.62
C PRO A 348 -16.26 -5.20 20.25
N ASP A 349 -17.54 -4.85 20.33
CA ASP A 349 -18.63 -5.82 20.47
C ASP A 349 -18.90 -6.47 19.11
N VAL A 350 -19.07 -7.79 19.10
CA VAL A 350 -19.29 -8.57 17.88
C VAL A 350 -20.77 -8.87 17.72
N HIS A 351 -21.36 -8.41 16.61
CA HIS A 351 -22.76 -8.67 16.27
C HIS A 351 -22.87 -9.59 15.05
N ILE A 352 -23.61 -10.68 15.25
CA ILE A 352 -23.93 -11.70 14.25
C ILE A 352 -25.40 -11.52 13.88
N LEU A 353 -25.68 -10.79 12.80
CA LEU A 353 -27.04 -10.34 12.49
C LEU A 353 -27.68 -11.14 11.35
N ASN A 354 -27.03 -11.20 10.18
CA ASN A 354 -27.57 -11.84 8.97
C ASN A 354 -29.02 -11.44 8.64
N ILE A 355 -29.35 -10.15 8.82
CA ILE A 355 -30.70 -9.60 8.62
C ILE A 355 -30.82 -8.87 7.29
N ASP A 356 -31.97 -8.99 6.66
CA ASP A 356 -32.34 -8.17 5.51
C ASP A 356 -32.78 -6.79 6.01
N VAL A 357 -32.34 -5.74 5.34
CA VAL A 357 -32.60 -4.33 5.71
C VAL A 357 -32.90 -3.52 4.44
N ASN A 358 -33.30 -2.26 4.62
CA ASN A 358 -33.38 -1.29 3.52
C ASN A 358 -32.79 0.04 3.98
N TRP A 359 -31.48 0.10 4.15
CA TRP A 359 -30.82 1.34 4.54
C TRP A 359 -30.56 2.18 3.30
N THR A 360 -31.11 3.39 3.29
CA THR A 360 -31.06 4.34 2.18
C THR A 360 -30.51 5.69 2.61
N GLN A 361 -30.40 5.93 3.92
CA GLN A 361 -29.87 7.16 4.50
C GLN A 361 -28.92 6.83 5.66
N PRO A 362 -27.96 7.72 5.98
CA PRO A 362 -27.03 7.51 7.10
C PRO A 362 -27.69 7.22 8.45
N SER A 363 -28.89 7.78 8.69
CA SER A 363 -29.66 7.57 9.92
C SER A 363 -30.15 6.14 10.10
N ASP A 364 -30.21 5.35 9.03
CA ASP A 364 -30.63 3.94 9.09
C ASP A 364 -29.52 3.06 9.68
N ASN A 365 -28.25 3.49 9.58
CA ASN A 365 -27.13 2.81 10.20
C ASN A 365 -27.03 3.21 11.69
N THR A 366 -27.53 2.35 12.56
CA THR A 366 -27.48 2.55 14.02
C THR A 366 -26.10 2.33 14.64
N PHE A 367 -25.11 1.91 13.86
CA PHE A 367 -23.74 1.63 14.31
C PHE A 367 -22.79 2.76 13.89
N GLU A 368 -22.72 3.80 14.73
CA GLU A 368 -21.96 5.04 14.44
C GLU A 368 -20.46 4.78 14.24
N LEU A 369 -19.87 3.93 15.07
CA LEU A 369 -18.44 3.62 15.05
C LEU A 369 -18.22 2.11 14.92
N ALA A 370 -18.36 1.61 13.71
CA ALA A 370 -18.25 0.18 13.44
C ALA A 370 -17.55 -0.15 12.14
N LEU A 371 -17.00 -1.37 12.08
CA LEU A 371 -16.66 -2.04 10.83
C LEU A 371 -17.82 -2.98 10.48
N LEU A 372 -18.41 -2.79 9.30
CA LEU A 372 -19.62 -3.50 8.89
C LEU A 372 -19.33 -4.39 7.69
N LYS A 373 -19.95 -5.58 7.67
CA LYS A 373 -20.06 -6.43 6.48
C LYS A 373 -21.50 -6.40 6.01
N VAL A 374 -21.73 -5.82 4.83
CA VAL A 374 -23.05 -5.49 4.30
C VAL A 374 -23.15 -5.82 2.82
N PHE A 375 -24.35 -6.15 2.33
CA PHE A 375 -24.61 -6.18 0.90
C PHE A 375 -25.06 -4.80 0.43
N VAL A 376 -24.29 -4.19 -0.46
CA VAL A 376 -24.51 -2.83 -0.95
C VAL A 376 -24.86 -2.83 -2.43
N ILE A 377 -25.78 -1.97 -2.82
CA ILE A 377 -26.16 -1.70 -4.21
C ILE A 377 -25.89 -0.23 -4.49
N PRO A 378 -24.99 0.12 -5.43
CA PRO A 378 -24.78 1.51 -5.83
C PRO A 378 -25.98 2.08 -6.59
N PRO A 379 -26.19 3.41 -6.60
CA PRO A 379 -27.16 4.05 -7.48
C PRO A 379 -26.76 3.84 -8.96
N ARG A 380 -27.70 3.98 -9.88
CA ARG A 380 -27.42 3.84 -11.34
C ARG A 380 -26.62 5.01 -11.90
N SER A 381 -26.70 6.17 -11.26
CA SER A 381 -25.94 7.37 -11.59
C SER A 381 -25.51 8.07 -10.30
N ILE A 382 -24.30 8.60 -10.30
CA ILE A 382 -23.67 9.32 -9.19
C ILE A 382 -22.52 10.15 -9.76
N ASP A 383 -22.20 11.27 -9.12
CA ASP A 383 -21.08 12.12 -9.54
C ASP A 383 -19.74 11.39 -9.42
N ILE A 384 -19.50 10.79 -8.25
CA ILE A 384 -18.26 10.10 -7.91
C ILE A 384 -18.60 8.85 -7.09
N PRO A 385 -18.26 7.63 -7.54
CA PRO A 385 -18.46 6.41 -6.75
C PRO A 385 -17.76 6.48 -5.38
N VAL A 386 -18.36 5.89 -4.35
CA VAL A 386 -17.88 6.05 -2.96
C VAL A 386 -17.15 4.81 -2.45
N LEU A 387 -17.81 3.65 -2.46
CA LEU A 387 -17.28 2.46 -1.80
C LEU A 387 -16.20 1.75 -2.63
N PRO A 388 -15.05 1.41 -2.02
CA PRO A 388 -13.99 0.68 -2.67
C PRO A 388 -14.33 -0.82 -2.82
N MET A 389 -13.72 -1.44 -3.84
CA MET A 389 -13.70 -2.88 -4.04
C MET A 389 -12.30 -3.31 -4.52
N LYS A 390 -11.84 -4.46 -4.07
CA LYS A 390 -10.66 -5.14 -4.62
C LYS A 390 -11.10 -6.27 -5.55
N ILE A 391 -10.52 -6.30 -6.75
CA ILE A 391 -10.77 -7.36 -7.75
C ILE A 391 -9.43 -7.93 -8.20
N GLY A 392 -9.33 -9.27 -8.20
CA GLY A 392 -8.13 -10.02 -8.58
C GLY A 392 -7.86 -11.11 -7.54
N ASP A 393 -7.27 -12.23 -7.97
CA ASP A 393 -6.95 -13.35 -7.06
C ASP A 393 -5.53 -13.19 -6.46
N ASP A 394 -4.53 -12.79 -7.27
CA ASP A 394 -3.12 -12.63 -6.85
C ASP A 394 -2.62 -11.18 -6.82
N ASP A 395 -3.19 -10.29 -7.64
CA ASP A 395 -2.89 -8.85 -7.67
C ASP A 395 -4.20 -8.05 -7.57
N GLU A 396 -4.58 -7.71 -6.34
CA GLU A 396 -5.83 -7.04 -6.02
C GLU A 396 -5.83 -5.59 -6.53
N ARG A 397 -6.66 -5.32 -7.53
CA ARG A 397 -6.87 -3.98 -8.09
C ARG A 397 -7.91 -3.23 -7.27
N LEU A 398 -7.52 -2.09 -6.69
CA LEU A 398 -8.45 -1.17 -6.01
C LEU A 398 -9.26 -0.35 -7.02
N LEU A 399 -10.57 -0.53 -6.98
CA LEU A 399 -11.59 0.10 -7.83
C LEU A 399 -12.66 0.77 -6.97
N PHE A 400 -13.44 1.66 -7.60
CA PHE A 400 -14.65 2.24 -7.04
C PHE A 400 -15.79 2.08 -8.06
N PRO A 401 -16.36 0.86 -8.23
CA PRO A 401 -17.33 0.58 -9.27
C PRO A 401 -18.77 0.93 -8.85
N LEU A 402 -19.64 1.06 -9.86
CA LEU A 402 -21.11 1.08 -9.73
C LEU A 402 -21.75 -0.28 -10.05
N CYS A 403 -20.98 -1.22 -10.59
CA CYS A 403 -21.40 -2.60 -10.85
C CYS A 403 -20.24 -3.56 -10.62
N SER A 404 -20.38 -4.46 -9.63
CA SER A 404 -19.39 -5.48 -9.31
C SER A 404 -19.18 -6.46 -10.47
N THR A 405 -20.25 -6.84 -11.18
CA THR A 405 -20.17 -7.73 -12.35
C THR A 405 -19.41 -7.09 -13.49
N CYS A 406 -19.71 -5.84 -13.88
CA CYS A 406 -18.94 -5.14 -14.92
C CYS A 406 -17.44 -5.08 -14.59
N ALA A 407 -17.09 -4.79 -13.34
CA ALA A 407 -15.71 -4.68 -12.91
C ALA A 407 -14.97 -6.04 -12.95
N LYS A 408 -15.69 -7.15 -12.73
CA LYS A 408 -15.18 -8.53 -12.86
C LYS A 408 -15.06 -8.98 -14.32
N GLU A 409 -16.01 -8.59 -15.17
CA GLU A 409 -16.01 -8.88 -16.61
C GLU A 409 -14.92 -8.12 -17.36
N ASN A 410 -14.51 -6.94 -16.84
CA ASN A 410 -13.48 -6.07 -17.42
C ASN A 410 -12.25 -5.93 -16.51
N PRO A 411 -11.49 -7.03 -16.27
CA PRO A 411 -10.38 -7.05 -15.31
C PRO A 411 -9.21 -6.13 -15.71
N ASN A 412 -9.11 -5.78 -16.99
CA ASN A 412 -8.04 -4.91 -17.52
C ASN A 412 -8.52 -3.52 -17.95
N GLY A 413 -9.77 -3.17 -17.66
CA GLY A 413 -10.45 -2.05 -18.34
C GLY A 413 -10.91 -2.44 -19.74
N ASP A 414 -11.48 -1.48 -20.46
CA ASP A 414 -11.94 -1.65 -21.84
C ASP A 414 -11.94 -0.29 -22.58
N VAL A 415 -12.08 -0.30 -23.90
CA VAL A 415 -12.25 0.88 -24.76
C VAL A 415 -13.55 0.70 -25.55
N ASN A 416 -14.58 1.47 -25.22
CA ASN A 416 -15.90 1.29 -25.81
C ASN A 416 -16.73 2.59 -25.78
N GLU A 417 -17.02 3.11 -26.97
CA GLU A 417 -17.81 4.34 -27.17
C GLU A 417 -19.21 4.27 -26.56
N ASN A 418 -19.88 3.13 -26.74
CA ASN A 418 -21.29 2.92 -26.39
C ASN A 418 -21.46 2.12 -25.09
N TYR A 419 -20.46 2.19 -24.20
CA TYR A 419 -20.50 1.46 -22.95
C TYR A 419 -21.69 1.88 -22.08
N SER A 420 -22.53 0.90 -21.73
CA SER A 420 -23.61 1.06 -20.77
C SER A 420 -23.89 -0.28 -20.08
N CYS A 421 -23.98 -0.25 -18.76
CA CYS A 421 -24.28 -1.41 -17.93
C CYS A 421 -25.72 -1.89 -18.17
N LYS A 422 -25.88 -3.22 -18.29
CA LYS A 422 -27.17 -3.89 -18.49
C LYS A 422 -27.55 -4.81 -17.33
N HIS A 423 -26.74 -4.84 -16.28
CA HIS A 423 -26.94 -5.74 -15.13
C HIS A 423 -28.06 -5.24 -14.21
N THR A 424 -28.72 -6.19 -13.54
CA THR A 424 -29.74 -5.91 -12.52
C THR A 424 -29.10 -5.36 -11.25
N ASP A 425 -29.88 -4.74 -10.37
CA ASP A 425 -29.34 -4.17 -9.12
C ASP A 425 -28.69 -5.22 -8.22
N GLN A 426 -29.22 -6.45 -8.21
CA GLN A 426 -28.61 -7.57 -7.50
C GLN A 426 -27.25 -7.97 -8.07
N GLN A 427 -27.08 -7.95 -9.40
CA GLN A 427 -25.79 -8.23 -10.05
C GLN A 427 -24.80 -7.08 -9.83
N ARG A 428 -25.29 -5.84 -9.81
CA ARG A 428 -24.47 -4.64 -9.58
C ARG A 428 -23.89 -4.61 -8.16
N GLY A 429 -24.66 -5.08 -7.18
CA GLY A 429 -24.25 -5.08 -5.77
C GLY A 429 -23.13 -6.07 -5.42
N TRP A 430 -22.58 -5.93 -4.21
CA TRP A 430 -21.57 -6.84 -3.65
C TRP A 430 -21.59 -6.82 -2.13
N VAL A 431 -20.92 -7.81 -1.52
CA VAL A 431 -20.60 -7.79 -0.08
C VAL A 431 -19.42 -6.86 0.15
N SER A 432 -19.66 -5.74 0.84
CA SER A 432 -18.66 -4.77 1.24
C SER A 432 -18.33 -4.94 2.71
N THR A 433 -17.03 -5.04 3.04
CA THR A 433 -16.52 -4.82 4.39
C THR A 433 -15.99 -3.39 4.44
N CYS A 434 -16.67 -2.50 5.16
CA CYS A 434 -16.36 -1.07 5.13
C CYS A 434 -16.55 -0.41 6.50
N THR A 435 -15.87 0.73 6.69
CA THR A 435 -16.06 1.55 7.87
C THR A 435 -17.42 2.22 7.85
N SER A 436 -18.03 2.38 9.01
CA SER A 436 -19.24 3.19 9.23
C SER A 436 -19.15 4.56 8.57
N ILE A 437 -18.00 5.25 8.66
CA ILE A 437 -17.80 6.56 8.02
C ILE A 437 -17.91 6.49 6.49
N GLU A 438 -17.34 5.48 5.82
CA GLU A 438 -17.46 5.32 4.37
C GLU A 438 -18.86 4.87 3.95
N LEU A 439 -19.47 3.96 4.71
CA LEU A 439 -20.83 3.50 4.44
C LEU A 439 -21.82 4.67 4.53
N ASN A 440 -21.68 5.52 5.54
CA ASN A 440 -22.53 6.68 5.72
C ASN A 440 -22.34 7.71 4.59
N GLU A 441 -21.12 7.94 4.11
CA GLU A 441 -20.91 8.77 2.91
C GLU A 441 -21.53 8.14 1.66
N ALA A 442 -21.50 6.80 1.53
CA ALA A 442 -22.12 6.13 0.40
C ALA A 442 -23.65 6.24 0.42
N LEU A 443 -24.28 6.10 1.60
CA LEU A 443 -25.73 6.25 1.76
C LEU A 443 -26.20 7.66 1.39
N LYS A 444 -25.44 8.72 1.73
CA LYS A 444 -25.73 10.11 1.31
C LYS A 444 -25.80 10.26 -0.21
N GLU A 445 -25.03 9.44 -0.92
CA GLU A 445 -24.89 9.48 -2.36
C GLU A 445 -25.78 8.43 -3.07
N GLY A 446 -26.79 7.88 -2.37
CA GLY A 446 -27.82 7.04 -2.97
C GLY A 446 -27.49 5.55 -3.06
N TYR A 447 -26.45 5.08 -2.35
CA TYR A 447 -26.26 3.63 -2.16
C TYR A 447 -27.38 3.06 -1.29
N VAL A 448 -27.70 1.78 -1.50
CA VAL A 448 -28.70 1.05 -0.69
C VAL A 448 -28.04 -0.17 -0.06
N VAL A 449 -28.24 -0.37 1.24
CA VAL A 449 -27.91 -1.63 1.92
C VAL A 449 -29.15 -2.48 1.98
N THR A 450 -29.07 -3.71 1.45
CA THR A 450 -30.19 -4.66 1.49
C THR A 450 -29.99 -5.77 2.52
N LYS A 451 -28.77 -5.94 3.05
CA LYS A 451 -28.46 -6.97 4.03
C LYS A 451 -27.29 -6.58 4.93
N VAL A 452 -27.40 -6.88 6.23
CA VAL A 452 -26.34 -6.72 7.22
C VAL A 452 -25.92 -8.10 7.73
N PHE A 453 -24.66 -8.47 7.51
CA PHE A 453 -24.14 -9.78 7.90
C PHE A 453 -23.52 -9.77 9.29
N ARG A 454 -22.54 -8.88 9.50
CA ARG A 454 -21.71 -8.80 10.70
C ARG A 454 -21.38 -7.35 11.01
N VAL A 455 -21.25 -7.02 12.30
CA VAL A 455 -20.80 -5.71 12.76
C VAL A 455 -19.78 -5.88 13.88
N LEU A 456 -18.66 -5.17 13.79
CA LEU A 456 -17.73 -4.95 14.89
C LEU A 456 -17.94 -3.53 15.39
N GLU A 457 -18.68 -3.38 16.48
CA GLU A 457 -19.07 -2.08 17.04
C GLU A 457 -18.10 -1.64 18.14
N PHE A 458 -17.52 -0.46 18.02
CA PHE A 458 -16.65 0.12 19.03
C PHE A 458 -17.43 1.11 19.89
N LYS A 459 -17.61 0.80 21.17
CA LYS A 459 -18.29 1.67 22.13
C LYS A 459 -17.45 2.87 22.57
N ASN A 460 -16.13 2.76 22.44
CA ASN A 460 -15.19 3.77 22.88
C ASN A 460 -14.41 4.35 21.70
N TYR A 461 -14.09 5.63 21.79
CA TYR A 461 -13.32 6.36 20.80
C TYR A 461 -12.37 7.38 21.42
N ASP A 462 -11.42 7.86 20.63
CA ASP A 462 -10.51 8.93 21.01
C ASP A 462 -10.31 9.93 19.85
N ASP A 463 -10.73 11.17 20.07
CA ASP A 463 -10.53 12.30 19.15
C ASP A 463 -9.12 12.91 19.26
N ASN A 464 -8.32 12.47 20.23
CA ASN A 464 -6.99 12.99 20.54
C ASN A 464 -5.86 11.96 20.38
N LEU A 465 -6.14 10.73 19.92
CA LEU A 465 -5.17 9.63 19.85
C LEU A 465 -3.83 10.04 19.22
N PHE A 466 -3.87 10.73 18.07
CA PHE A 466 -2.67 11.18 17.37
C PHE A 466 -2.36 12.66 17.57
N ARG A 467 -3.27 13.45 18.16
CA ARG A 467 -3.13 14.92 18.19
C ARG A 467 -1.85 15.40 18.86
N PRO A 468 -1.47 14.91 20.06
CA PRO A 468 -0.22 15.31 20.71
C PRO A 468 1.01 15.01 19.83
N TYR A 469 1.10 13.80 19.28
CA TYR A 469 2.19 13.38 18.40
C TYR A 469 2.29 14.25 17.14
N ILE A 470 1.16 14.49 16.45
CA ILE A 470 1.17 15.31 15.24
C ILE A 470 1.50 16.77 15.57
N ARG A 471 0.99 17.33 16.67
CA ARG A 471 1.34 18.72 17.10
C ARG A 471 2.84 18.88 17.33
N GLU A 472 3.46 17.91 18.02
CA GLU A 472 4.89 17.90 18.29
C GLU A 472 5.71 17.94 16.99
N PHE A 473 5.52 16.96 16.11
CA PHE A 473 6.33 16.87 14.88
C PHE A 473 5.93 17.91 13.83
N MET A 474 4.68 18.38 13.79
CA MET A 474 4.29 19.49 12.93
C MET A 474 4.93 20.81 13.39
N ALA A 475 4.97 21.09 14.68
CA ALA A 475 5.67 22.27 15.20
C ALA A 475 7.14 22.25 14.74
N GLN A 476 7.83 21.13 14.96
CA GLN A 476 9.22 20.95 14.52
C GLN A 476 9.39 21.13 13.00
N LYS A 477 8.48 20.55 12.19
CA LYS A 477 8.50 20.70 10.73
C LYS A 477 8.31 22.15 10.30
N ILE A 478 7.39 22.88 10.93
CA ILE A 478 7.10 24.30 10.65
C ILE A 478 8.30 25.17 11.05
N HIS A 479 8.82 25.00 12.28
CA HIS A 479 10.04 25.67 12.76
C HIS A 479 11.20 25.52 11.79
N ALA A 480 11.45 24.28 11.36
CA ALA A 480 12.53 23.95 10.44
C ALA A 480 12.27 24.37 8.98
N SER A 481 11.03 24.70 8.61
CA SER A 481 10.70 25.26 7.30
C SER A 481 10.90 26.77 7.26
N GLY A 482 10.73 27.45 8.41
CA GLY A 482 10.65 28.91 8.47
C GLY A 482 9.33 29.44 7.89
N PHE A 483 9.20 30.76 7.82
CA PHE A 483 8.04 31.39 7.17
C PHE A 483 8.16 31.32 5.66
N ASP A 484 7.04 31.10 4.99
CA ASP A 484 6.94 31.20 3.53
C ASP A 484 7.26 32.62 3.06
N ASN A 485 7.74 32.75 1.82
CA ASN A 485 8.17 34.03 1.26
C ASN A 485 7.09 35.13 1.29
N ASP A 486 5.81 34.75 1.18
CA ASP A 486 4.67 35.69 1.20
C ASP A 486 4.33 36.22 2.60
N ILE A 487 4.83 35.55 3.63
CA ILE A 487 4.60 35.84 5.05
C ILE A 487 5.87 36.47 5.66
N LYS A 488 7.04 35.94 5.30
CA LYS A 488 8.33 36.27 5.87
C LYS A 488 8.63 37.77 5.82
N GLY A 489 8.97 38.35 6.96
CA GLY A 489 9.29 39.77 7.09
C GLY A 489 8.07 40.68 7.25
N ASN A 490 6.84 40.14 7.15
CA ASN A 490 5.62 40.86 7.49
C ASN A 490 5.12 40.42 8.87
N GLN A 491 5.40 41.24 9.89
CA GLN A 491 5.09 40.92 11.29
C GLN A 491 3.62 40.56 11.51
N GLN A 492 2.67 41.28 10.91
CA GLN A 492 1.25 40.99 11.08
C GLN A 492 0.87 39.63 10.47
N LYS A 493 1.38 39.31 9.27
CA LYS A 493 1.12 38.00 8.64
C LYS A 493 1.77 36.87 9.44
N GLU A 494 2.98 37.07 9.96
CA GLU A 494 3.66 36.10 10.83
C GLU A 494 2.87 35.85 12.13
N GLU A 495 2.37 36.91 12.78
CA GLU A 495 1.54 36.80 13.99
C GLU A 495 0.23 36.07 13.71
N ASN A 496 -0.44 36.42 12.61
CA ASN A 496 -1.65 35.75 12.17
C ASN A 496 -1.41 34.26 11.89
N PHE A 497 -0.33 33.92 11.18
CA PHE A 497 0.02 32.53 10.91
C PHE A 497 0.28 31.72 12.19
N ILE A 498 1.03 32.27 13.15
CA ILE A 498 1.28 31.63 14.45
C ILE A 498 -0.02 31.44 15.23
N LYS A 499 -0.86 32.49 15.26
CA LYS A 499 -2.16 32.46 15.95
C LYS A 499 -3.07 31.40 15.34
N GLU A 500 -3.18 31.34 14.01
CA GLU A 500 -4.00 30.36 13.31
C GLU A 500 -3.52 28.93 13.51
N CYS A 501 -2.21 28.67 13.53
CA CYS A 501 -1.65 27.36 13.87
C CYS A 501 -2.13 26.87 15.26
N LYS A 502 -2.17 27.77 16.24
CA LYS A 502 -2.64 27.47 17.59
C LYS A 502 -4.15 27.32 17.66
N GLU A 503 -4.91 28.23 17.06
CA GLU A 503 -6.38 28.22 17.11
C GLU A 503 -6.98 27.03 16.36
N LYS A 504 -6.47 26.72 15.16
CA LYS A 504 -7.02 25.65 14.32
C LYS A 504 -6.56 24.26 14.77
N PHE A 505 -5.29 24.10 15.15
CA PHE A 505 -4.69 22.78 15.36
C PHE A 505 -4.06 22.58 16.75
N GLY A 506 -3.99 23.62 17.58
CA GLY A 506 -3.27 23.58 18.85
C GLY A 506 -1.75 23.46 18.69
N ILE A 507 -1.21 23.82 17.52
CA ILE A 507 0.23 23.75 17.24
C ILE A 507 0.87 25.03 17.77
N ILE A 508 1.79 24.87 18.72
CA ILE A 508 2.48 26.00 19.35
C ILE A 508 3.74 26.31 18.56
N ILE A 509 3.75 27.46 17.88
CA ILE A 509 4.90 27.94 17.11
C ILE A 509 5.64 29.03 17.88
N ASP A 510 6.85 28.70 18.30
CA ASP A 510 7.86 29.65 18.76
C ASP A 510 8.54 30.37 17.57
N ARG A 511 8.41 31.70 17.52
CA ARG A 511 8.98 32.55 16.47
C ARG A 511 10.52 32.45 16.43
N GLU A 512 11.19 32.34 17.57
CA GLU A 512 12.66 32.36 17.62
C GLU A 512 13.28 31.11 16.99
N LYS A 513 12.51 30.02 16.94
CA LYS A 513 12.86 28.74 16.34
C LYS A 513 12.55 28.65 14.85
N MET A 514 11.88 29.64 14.26
CA MET A 514 11.53 29.68 12.83
C MET A 514 12.76 29.93 11.95
N ARG A 515 13.57 28.88 11.74
CA ARG A 515 14.82 28.93 10.98
C ARG A 515 14.88 27.76 10.01
N VAL A 516 15.21 28.05 8.75
CA VAL A 516 15.34 27.04 7.70
C VAL A 516 16.40 26.00 8.12
N ASN A 517 15.97 24.76 8.32
CA ASN A 517 16.81 23.61 8.60
C ASN A 517 16.26 22.40 7.85
N LYS A 518 16.90 22.04 6.73
CA LYS A 518 16.44 20.95 5.86
C LYS A 518 16.47 19.59 6.55
N GLY A 519 17.38 19.38 7.51
CA GLY A 519 17.61 18.08 8.17
C GLY A 519 16.50 17.79 9.17
N LYS A 520 16.30 18.74 10.09
CA LYS A 520 15.19 18.71 11.05
C LYS A 520 13.83 18.63 10.35
N ARG A 521 13.63 19.39 9.26
CA ARG A 521 12.40 19.33 8.46
C ARG A 521 12.16 17.94 7.88
N THR A 522 13.21 17.32 7.35
CA THR A 522 13.14 15.97 6.76
C THR A 522 12.80 14.93 7.81
N GLN A 523 13.43 14.97 8.98
CA GLN A 523 13.14 14.05 10.08
C GLN A 523 11.72 14.21 10.62
N ALA A 524 11.29 15.44 10.90
CA ALA A 524 9.93 15.70 11.35
C ALA A 524 8.89 15.18 10.34
N LYS A 525 9.14 15.38 9.03
CA LYS A 525 8.32 14.82 7.96
C LYS A 525 8.31 13.29 7.96
N LEU A 526 9.45 12.65 8.21
CA LEU A 526 9.53 11.19 8.33
C LEU A 526 8.69 10.70 9.53
N CYS A 527 8.77 11.35 10.69
CA CYS A 527 7.96 11.00 11.86
C CYS A 527 6.45 11.10 11.58
N LEU A 528 6.01 12.20 10.97
CA LEU A 528 4.61 12.42 10.61
C LEU A 528 4.06 11.36 9.64
N ASN A 529 4.86 10.92 8.67
CA ASN A 529 4.39 10.04 7.60
C ASN A 529 4.53 8.54 7.88
N ASN A 530 5.38 8.12 8.84
CA ASN A 530 5.71 6.70 9.05
C ASN A 530 5.04 6.06 10.28
N LEU A 531 4.32 6.81 11.10
CA LEU A 531 3.67 6.27 12.30
C LEU A 531 2.44 5.41 11.94
N TRP A 532 1.41 6.00 11.30
CA TRP A 532 0.10 5.35 11.16
C TRP A 532 0.16 4.04 10.37
N GLY A 533 1.03 3.96 9.35
CA GLY A 533 1.20 2.75 8.53
C GLY A 533 1.79 1.58 9.31
N ARG A 534 2.55 1.85 10.39
CA ARG A 534 3.15 0.82 11.26
C ARG A 534 2.10 0.06 12.06
N PHE A 535 0.90 0.59 12.27
CA PHE A 535 -0.20 -0.17 12.88
C PHE A 535 -0.72 -1.30 11.97
N SER A 536 -0.52 -1.21 10.65
CA SER A 536 -0.98 -2.23 9.68
C SER A 536 0.05 -3.33 9.38
N LEU A 537 1.08 -3.48 10.23
CA LEU A 537 2.11 -4.52 10.05
C LEU A 537 1.48 -5.87 9.71
N ARG A 538 1.99 -6.49 8.66
CA ARG A 538 1.61 -7.85 8.32
C ARG A 538 2.41 -8.80 9.20
N ASN A 539 1.72 -9.57 10.03
CA ASN A 539 2.36 -10.51 10.95
C ASN A 539 2.80 -11.82 10.27
N PHE A 540 2.34 -12.07 9.04
CA PHE A 540 2.58 -13.29 8.28
C PHE A 540 3.21 -13.02 6.90
N GLY A 541 3.83 -14.04 6.30
CA GLY A 541 4.36 -13.97 4.93
C GLY A 541 5.70 -13.20 4.79
N LEU A 542 6.37 -12.90 5.90
CA LEU A 542 7.74 -12.37 5.88
C LEU A 542 8.74 -13.52 5.87
N SER A 543 9.55 -13.60 4.82
CA SER A 543 10.67 -14.55 4.77
C SER A 543 11.70 -14.19 5.84
N GLN A 544 12.11 -15.19 6.60
CA GLN A 544 13.18 -15.11 7.58
C GLN A 544 14.34 -15.98 7.12
N CYS A 545 15.52 -15.69 7.65
CA CYS A 545 16.72 -16.43 7.33
C CYS A 545 17.53 -16.74 8.60
N VAL A 546 17.96 -17.99 8.71
CA VAL A 546 19.00 -18.41 9.65
C VAL A 546 20.21 -18.87 8.85
N VAL A 547 21.40 -18.47 9.29
CA VAL A 547 22.67 -18.99 8.77
C VAL A 547 23.23 -19.89 9.86
N THR A 548 23.59 -21.12 9.53
CA THR A 548 24.04 -22.11 10.51
C THR A 548 24.99 -23.13 9.88
N ASP A 549 25.95 -23.56 10.67
CA ASP A 549 26.86 -24.69 10.48
C ASP A 549 26.47 -25.89 11.36
N ASP A 550 25.38 -25.80 12.12
CA ASP A 550 24.96 -26.78 13.13
C ASP A 550 23.88 -27.72 12.55
N PRO A 551 24.17 -29.04 12.40
CA PRO A 551 23.19 -30.02 11.93
C PRO A 551 21.92 -30.11 12.78
N ALA A 552 22.00 -29.81 14.08
CA ALA A 552 20.82 -29.79 14.95
C ALA A 552 19.90 -28.61 14.61
N VAL A 553 20.46 -27.45 14.26
CA VAL A 553 19.68 -26.31 13.78
C VAL A 553 19.04 -26.64 12.44
N TYR A 554 19.78 -27.22 11.49
CA TYR A 554 19.21 -27.70 10.23
C TYR A 554 18.00 -28.62 10.45
N THR A 555 18.19 -29.67 11.24
CA THR A 555 17.13 -30.67 11.52
C THR A 555 15.92 -30.02 12.16
N LYS A 556 16.14 -29.09 13.10
CA LYS A 556 15.06 -28.34 13.75
C LYS A 556 14.21 -27.57 12.73
N TYR A 557 14.83 -26.82 11.82
CA TYR A 557 14.07 -26.01 10.85
C TYR A 557 13.42 -26.85 9.76
N SER A 558 14.13 -27.86 9.24
CA SER A 558 13.62 -28.73 8.17
C SER A 558 12.39 -29.54 8.60
N ASN A 559 12.32 -29.93 9.87
CA ASN A 559 11.24 -30.73 10.42
C ASN A 559 10.18 -29.90 11.17
N ASP A 560 10.27 -28.56 11.19
CA ASP A 560 9.28 -27.72 11.88
C ASP A 560 8.00 -27.58 11.03
N PRO A 561 6.88 -28.19 11.43
CA PRO A 561 5.63 -28.16 10.66
C PRO A 561 4.98 -26.76 10.65
N SER A 562 5.40 -25.84 11.52
CA SER A 562 4.92 -24.46 11.53
C SER A 562 5.58 -23.59 10.45
N LEU A 563 6.62 -24.10 9.80
CA LEU A 563 7.40 -23.38 8.80
C LEU A 563 7.10 -23.88 7.39
N ILE A 564 7.22 -22.96 6.44
CA ILE A 564 7.36 -23.25 5.02
C ILE A 564 8.82 -22.95 4.70
N ILE A 565 9.60 -23.99 4.40
CA ILE A 565 10.96 -23.78 3.90
C ILE A 565 10.85 -23.24 2.48
N ASN A 566 11.41 -22.05 2.27
CA ASN A 566 11.45 -21.43 0.95
C ASN A 566 12.58 -22.05 0.12
N PHE A 567 13.78 -22.16 0.71
CA PHE A 567 14.95 -22.80 0.11
C PHE A 567 16.06 -23.01 1.16
N PHE A 568 17.00 -23.88 0.79
CA PHE A 568 18.31 -24.03 1.42
C PHE A 568 19.39 -23.54 0.45
N GLU A 569 20.40 -22.85 0.97
CA GLU A 569 21.49 -22.32 0.15
C GLU A 569 22.80 -22.53 0.91
N GLU A 570 23.70 -23.32 0.34
CA GLU A 570 25.04 -23.53 0.86
C GLU A 570 25.89 -22.30 0.51
N LEU A 571 26.32 -21.56 1.52
CA LEU A 571 27.14 -20.36 1.37
C LEU A 571 28.63 -20.71 1.23
N THR A 572 29.04 -21.74 1.96
CA THR A 572 30.35 -22.41 1.93
C THR A 572 30.15 -23.86 2.34
N ASP A 573 31.16 -24.72 2.16
CA ASP A 573 31.13 -26.15 2.50
C ASP A 573 30.56 -26.45 3.92
N ASP A 574 30.78 -25.56 4.89
CA ASP A 574 30.30 -25.72 6.27
C ASP A 574 29.14 -24.79 6.68
N LEU A 575 28.63 -23.91 5.79
CA LEU A 575 27.62 -22.90 6.15
C LEU A 575 26.37 -22.98 5.29
N LEU A 576 25.24 -23.15 5.96
CA LEU A 576 23.93 -23.23 5.33
C LEU A 576 23.06 -22.00 5.67
N LEU A 577 22.53 -21.34 4.65
CA LEU A 577 21.45 -20.38 4.75
C LEU A 577 20.11 -21.11 4.56
N ILE A 578 19.28 -21.08 5.61
CA ILE A 578 17.91 -21.60 5.56
C ILE A 578 16.96 -20.42 5.46
N SER A 579 16.22 -20.32 4.35
CA SER A 579 15.12 -19.36 4.20
C SER A 579 13.79 -20.03 4.48
N TYR A 580 12.98 -19.42 5.33
CA TYR A 580 11.68 -19.96 5.72
C TYR A 580 10.65 -18.86 5.92
N THR A 581 9.38 -19.24 5.95
CA THR A 581 8.24 -18.36 6.26
C THR A 581 7.34 -19.09 7.26
N LYS A 582 6.89 -18.42 8.33
CA LYS A 582 5.93 -19.04 9.28
C LYS A 582 4.55 -19.17 8.60
N LYS A 583 3.94 -20.35 8.69
CA LYS A 583 2.57 -20.60 8.20
C LYS A 583 1.59 -19.67 8.93
N LYS A 584 0.56 -19.16 8.22
CA LYS A 584 -0.35 -18.13 8.73
C LYS A 584 -1.06 -18.57 10.03
N GLU A 585 -1.37 -19.85 10.12
CA GLU A 585 -2.05 -20.50 11.24
C GLU A 585 -1.24 -20.50 12.53
N PHE A 586 0.09 -20.35 12.44
CA PHE A 586 1.02 -20.35 13.56
C PHE A 586 1.56 -18.94 13.88
N VAL A 587 1.12 -17.91 13.16
CA VAL A 587 1.60 -16.54 13.36
C VAL A 587 0.99 -15.94 14.63
N GLU A 588 1.84 -15.33 15.45
CA GLU A 588 1.46 -14.58 16.64
C GLU A 588 1.29 -13.10 16.29
N GLU A 589 0.33 -12.45 16.92
CA GLU A 589 0.06 -11.02 16.77
C GLU A 589 1.26 -10.20 17.25
N HIS A 590 1.70 -9.23 16.46
CA HIS A 590 2.69 -8.26 16.92
C HIS A 590 2.06 -7.29 17.92
N ASP A 591 2.78 -7.02 19.01
CA ASP A 591 2.38 -6.16 20.16
C ASP A 591 2.02 -4.69 19.84
N SER A 592 2.14 -4.28 18.57
CA SER A 592 1.87 -2.92 18.09
C SER A 592 1.11 -2.91 16.76
N SER A 593 0.57 -4.07 16.36
CA SER A 593 -0.29 -4.21 15.19
C SER A 593 -1.74 -3.96 15.57
N ASN A 594 -2.35 -2.97 14.93
CA ASN A 594 -3.78 -2.71 14.98
C ASN A 594 -4.25 -2.13 13.64
N VAL A 595 -4.65 -3.01 12.72
CA VAL A 595 -5.05 -2.60 11.37
C VAL A 595 -6.31 -1.71 11.35
N ILE A 596 -7.15 -1.74 12.40
CA ILE A 596 -8.34 -0.89 12.52
C ILE A 596 -7.93 0.59 12.50
N ILE A 597 -6.82 0.94 13.17
CA ILE A 597 -6.32 2.33 13.18
C ILE A 597 -5.89 2.76 11.77
N SER A 598 -5.10 1.95 11.08
CA SER A 598 -4.64 2.29 9.73
C SER A 598 -5.79 2.36 8.73
N LEU A 599 -6.78 1.46 8.81
CA LEU A 599 -7.93 1.49 7.91
C LEU A 599 -8.85 2.68 8.21
N TRP A 600 -8.98 3.14 9.46
CA TRP A 600 -9.72 4.37 9.77
C TRP A 600 -9.03 5.60 9.17
N THR A 601 -7.70 5.70 9.34
CA THR A 601 -6.90 6.76 8.71
C THR A 601 -7.07 6.79 7.20
N THR A 602 -6.99 5.64 6.50
CA THR A 602 -7.13 5.66 5.04
C THR A 602 -8.57 5.89 4.58
N SER A 603 -9.57 5.44 5.35
CA SER A 603 -10.98 5.71 5.06
C SER A 603 -11.30 7.19 5.15
N ALA A 604 -10.92 7.85 6.24
CA ALA A 604 -11.09 9.30 6.39
C ALA A 604 -10.31 10.10 5.33
N ALA A 605 -9.10 9.66 4.97
CA ALA A 605 -8.33 10.27 3.88
C ALA A 605 -9.04 10.17 2.52
N ARG A 606 -9.64 9.01 2.21
CA ARG A 606 -10.43 8.83 0.98
C ARG A 606 -11.67 9.71 0.96
N ILE A 607 -12.36 9.84 2.10
CA ILE A 607 -13.54 10.71 2.24
C ILE A 607 -13.16 12.19 2.01
N HIS A 608 -12.03 12.63 2.56
CA HIS A 608 -11.55 14.00 2.34
C HIS A 608 -11.29 14.30 0.85
N LEU A 609 -10.63 13.37 0.14
CA LEU A 609 -10.46 13.49 -1.31
C LEU A 609 -11.79 13.42 -2.05
N LEU A 610 -12.70 12.51 -1.66
CA LEU A 610 -14.04 12.38 -2.25
C LEU A 610 -14.80 13.70 -2.21
N HIS A 611 -14.82 14.39 -1.06
CA HIS A 611 -15.50 15.67 -0.94
C HIS A 611 -14.92 16.73 -1.89
N ALA A 612 -13.59 16.79 -2.04
CA ALA A 612 -12.96 17.69 -3.00
C ALA A 612 -13.29 17.32 -4.46
N MET A 613 -13.33 16.03 -4.78
CA MET A 613 -13.73 15.55 -6.10
C MET A 613 -15.18 15.93 -6.42
N GLN A 614 -16.10 15.72 -5.48
CA GLN A 614 -17.51 16.09 -5.62
C GLN A 614 -17.68 17.60 -5.77
N GLN A 615 -16.95 18.40 -5.00
CA GLN A 615 -16.97 19.86 -5.13
C GLN A 615 -16.55 20.32 -6.53
N VAL A 616 -15.51 19.70 -7.11
CA VAL A 616 -15.10 19.96 -8.50
C VAL A 616 -16.19 19.55 -9.49
N VAL A 617 -16.69 18.31 -9.43
CA VAL A 617 -17.64 17.78 -10.43
C VAL A 617 -19.00 18.47 -10.36
N ARG A 618 -19.43 18.92 -9.17
CA ARG A 618 -20.70 19.64 -8.96
C ARG A 618 -20.62 21.12 -9.29
N THR A 619 -19.42 21.67 -9.46
CA THR A 619 -19.26 23.08 -9.86
C THR A 619 -19.44 23.19 -11.38
N PRO A 620 -20.29 24.11 -11.87
CA PRO A 620 -20.51 24.30 -13.30
C PRO A 620 -19.20 24.54 -14.07
N ASP A 621 -19.15 24.01 -15.30
CA ASP A 621 -18.03 24.15 -16.24
C ASP A 621 -16.67 23.65 -15.71
N CYS A 622 -16.67 22.83 -14.66
CA CYS A 622 -15.49 22.14 -14.16
C CYS A 622 -15.42 20.70 -14.68
N THR A 623 -14.21 20.15 -14.81
CA THR A 623 -14.01 18.74 -15.15
C THR A 623 -12.86 18.18 -14.34
N LEU A 624 -13.14 17.15 -13.56
CA LEU A 624 -12.11 16.39 -12.86
C LEU A 624 -11.36 15.50 -13.87
N LEU A 625 -10.03 15.61 -13.92
CA LEU A 625 -9.20 14.93 -14.91
C LEU A 625 -8.47 13.72 -14.32
N TYR A 626 -7.92 13.86 -13.11
CA TYR A 626 -7.07 12.84 -12.49
C TYR A 626 -7.01 13.01 -10.97
N THR A 627 -6.78 11.90 -10.26
CA THR A 627 -6.51 11.90 -8.81
C THR A 627 -5.33 10.99 -8.47
N ASP A 628 -4.57 11.33 -7.43
CA ASP A 628 -3.60 10.43 -6.78
C ASP A 628 -3.48 10.73 -5.29
N THR A 629 -4.22 9.96 -4.49
CA THR A 629 -4.21 9.91 -3.02
C THR A 629 -4.56 11.23 -2.31
N ASP A 630 -3.69 12.22 -2.41
CA ASP A 630 -3.75 13.54 -1.80
C ASP A 630 -3.80 14.67 -2.84
N SER A 631 -3.80 14.34 -4.13
CA SER A 631 -3.85 15.32 -5.21
C SER A 631 -4.97 15.10 -6.22
N LEU A 632 -5.36 16.19 -6.86
CA LEU A 632 -6.25 16.18 -8.00
C LEU A 632 -5.82 17.18 -9.08
N ILE A 633 -6.11 16.82 -10.34
CA ILE A 633 -5.94 17.66 -11.52
C ILE A 633 -7.31 17.86 -12.14
N PHE A 634 -7.69 19.10 -12.39
CA PHE A 634 -9.02 19.45 -12.89
C PHE A 634 -8.97 20.71 -13.76
N SER A 635 -9.91 20.82 -14.71
CA SER A 635 -10.17 22.04 -15.46
C SER A 635 -11.31 22.83 -14.84
N HIS A 636 -11.24 24.16 -14.88
CA HIS A 636 -12.27 25.06 -14.37
C HIS A 636 -12.20 26.43 -15.07
N PRO A 637 -13.27 27.24 -15.05
CA PRO A 637 -13.23 28.63 -15.50
C PRO A 637 -12.23 29.44 -14.68
N ILE A 638 -11.53 30.39 -15.31
CA ILE A 638 -10.47 31.20 -14.66
C ILE A 638 -10.97 31.87 -13.38
N ASP A 639 -12.18 32.42 -13.42
CA ASP A 639 -12.76 33.19 -12.31
C ASP A 639 -13.62 32.36 -11.35
N ASN A 640 -13.74 31.05 -11.57
CA ASN A 640 -14.58 30.16 -10.77
C ASN A 640 -13.82 28.88 -10.37
N CYS A 641 -12.77 29.03 -9.57
CA CYS A 641 -12.06 27.87 -9.02
C CYS A 641 -12.88 27.25 -7.88
N PRO A 642 -13.27 25.96 -7.98
CA PRO A 642 -14.08 25.29 -6.95
C PRO A 642 -13.36 25.10 -5.63
N LEU A 643 -12.02 25.04 -5.60
CA LEU A 643 -11.24 24.71 -4.42
C LEU A 643 -10.43 25.89 -3.90
N GLN A 644 -10.39 26.06 -2.58
CA GLN A 644 -9.64 27.12 -1.92
C GLN A 644 -8.23 26.65 -1.54
N LEU A 645 -7.24 27.48 -1.85
CA LEU A 645 -5.85 27.28 -1.45
C LEU A 645 -5.59 27.85 -0.05
N GLY A 646 -4.60 27.31 0.65
CA GLY A 646 -4.11 27.91 1.87
C GLY A 646 -2.86 27.25 2.44
N PRO A 647 -2.18 27.92 3.39
CA PRO A 647 -0.88 27.48 3.89
C PRO A 647 -0.96 26.42 5.01
N HIS A 648 -2.17 26.10 5.48
CA HIS A 648 -2.36 25.28 6.66
C HIS A 648 -2.51 23.79 6.36
N LEU A 649 -2.32 22.99 7.40
CA LEU A 649 -2.50 21.54 7.39
C LEU A 649 -3.89 21.16 6.84
N GLY A 650 -3.93 20.27 5.86
CA GLY A 650 -5.19 19.82 5.22
C GLY A 650 -5.76 20.76 4.16
N GLN A 651 -5.15 21.91 3.91
CA GLN A 651 -5.54 22.78 2.81
C GLN A 651 -4.83 22.41 1.52
N PHE A 652 -5.37 22.86 0.39
CA PHE A 652 -4.78 22.66 -0.92
C PHE A 652 -3.66 23.67 -1.20
N THR A 653 -2.61 23.20 -1.86
CA THR A 653 -1.54 24.01 -2.46
C THR A 653 -1.47 23.74 -3.96
N ASP A 654 -1.18 24.78 -4.75
CA ASP A 654 -0.91 24.64 -6.18
C ASP A 654 0.49 24.02 -6.37
N GLU A 655 0.57 22.88 -7.05
CA GLU A 655 1.83 22.16 -7.32
C GLU A 655 2.71 22.93 -8.33
N TYR A 656 2.10 23.71 -9.21
CA TYR A 656 2.80 24.46 -10.27
C TYR A 656 2.38 25.95 -10.29
N PRO A 657 2.58 26.70 -9.19
CA PRO A 657 2.05 28.06 -9.04
C PRO A 657 2.64 29.06 -10.04
N ASN A 658 3.84 28.79 -10.57
CA ASN A 658 4.53 29.64 -11.55
C ASN A 658 4.24 29.27 -13.01
N PHE A 659 3.39 28.26 -13.24
CA PHE A 659 3.11 27.75 -14.58
C PHE A 659 1.61 27.81 -14.90
N LYS A 660 1.31 27.92 -16.19
CA LYS A 660 0.00 27.67 -16.77
C LYS A 660 0.03 26.30 -17.42
N ILE A 661 -0.83 25.38 -16.97
CA ILE A 661 -0.96 24.06 -17.59
C ILE A 661 -1.84 24.20 -18.85
N LEU A 662 -1.29 23.84 -20.00
CA LEU A 662 -1.91 23.96 -21.32
C LEU A 662 -2.58 22.64 -21.75
N GLU A 663 -1.91 21.52 -21.48
CA GLU A 663 -2.42 20.18 -21.82
C GLU A 663 -2.12 19.21 -20.69
N PHE A 664 -3.09 18.35 -20.41
CA PHE A 664 -2.99 17.19 -19.54
C PHE A 664 -3.19 15.92 -20.38
N CYS A 665 -2.33 14.93 -20.17
CA CYS A 665 -2.44 13.61 -20.81
C CYS A 665 -2.15 12.50 -19.79
N SER A 666 -2.92 11.42 -19.77
CA SER A 666 -2.73 10.27 -18.89
C SER A 666 -2.87 8.95 -19.64
N GLY A 667 -1.91 8.06 -19.42
CA GLY A 667 -1.96 6.68 -19.89
C GLY A 667 -2.47 5.71 -18.83
N GLY A 668 -3.00 6.20 -17.71
CA GLY A 668 -3.47 5.37 -16.60
C GLY A 668 -2.99 5.84 -15.22
N ALA A 669 -3.23 5.02 -14.21
CA ALA A 669 -2.83 5.32 -12.84
C ALA A 669 -1.30 5.46 -12.73
N LYS A 670 -0.85 6.58 -12.17
CA LYS A 670 0.56 6.98 -11.96
C LYS A 670 1.36 7.09 -13.27
N GLN A 671 0.66 7.45 -14.34
CA GLN A 671 1.18 7.61 -15.70
C GLN A 671 0.53 8.83 -16.34
N TYR A 672 1.20 9.98 -16.29
CA TYR A 672 0.67 11.22 -16.85
C TYR A 672 1.77 12.19 -17.30
N GLY A 673 1.41 13.09 -18.21
CA GLY A 673 2.24 14.18 -18.66
C GLY A 673 1.49 15.51 -18.67
N LEU A 674 2.23 16.60 -18.50
CA LEU A 674 1.75 17.98 -18.54
C LEU A 674 2.57 18.76 -19.56
N LYS A 675 1.89 19.55 -20.38
CA LYS A 675 2.50 20.62 -21.18
C LYS A 675 2.18 21.95 -20.51
N MET A 676 3.20 22.72 -20.21
CA MET A 676 3.08 23.92 -19.37
C MET A 676 3.82 25.10 -19.97
N GLU A 677 3.36 26.30 -19.64
CA GLU A 677 3.99 27.57 -19.99
C GLU A 677 4.34 28.33 -18.72
N LYS A 678 5.50 29.01 -18.70
CA LYS A 678 5.92 29.86 -17.59
C LYS A 678 5.09 31.15 -17.56
N LYS A 679 4.56 31.52 -16.40
CA LYS A 679 3.75 32.75 -16.25
C LYS A 679 4.56 34.04 -16.44
N ASP A 680 5.85 34.02 -16.09
CA ASP A 680 6.78 35.14 -16.17
C ASP A 680 7.44 35.29 -17.56
N ALA A 681 7.32 34.29 -18.42
CA ALA A 681 7.81 34.31 -19.79
C ALA A 681 6.82 33.61 -20.74
N PRO A 682 5.60 34.16 -20.91
CA PRO A 682 4.64 33.63 -21.88
C PRO A 682 5.26 33.77 -23.28
N ASN A 683 5.09 32.75 -24.13
CA ASN A 683 5.70 32.57 -25.46
C ASN A 683 7.10 31.95 -25.54
N ASN A 684 7.72 31.56 -24.44
CA ASN A 684 8.90 30.68 -24.49
C ASN A 684 8.50 29.23 -24.84
N GLU A 685 9.48 28.39 -25.18
CA GLU A 685 9.24 26.97 -25.41
C GLU A 685 8.49 26.32 -24.23
N PRO A 686 7.45 25.51 -24.50
CA PRO A 686 6.72 24.82 -23.45
C PRO A 686 7.62 23.94 -22.59
N VAL A 687 7.32 23.88 -21.30
CA VAL A 687 7.93 22.96 -20.35
C VAL A 687 7.08 21.72 -20.22
N PHE A 688 7.72 20.55 -20.30
CA PHE A 688 7.04 19.27 -20.20
C PHE A 688 7.37 18.57 -18.88
N VAL A 689 6.34 18.02 -18.24
CA VAL A 689 6.48 17.07 -17.14
C VAL A 689 5.94 15.74 -17.59
N LEU A 690 6.66 14.67 -17.30
CA LEU A 690 6.22 13.30 -17.53
C LEU A 690 6.46 12.49 -16.25
N LYS A 691 5.45 11.78 -15.78
CA LYS A 691 5.52 10.86 -14.64
C LYS A 691 5.04 9.49 -15.09
N VAL A 692 5.95 8.52 -15.17
CA VAL A 692 5.64 7.12 -15.53
C VAL A 692 6.19 6.20 -14.45
N ARG A 693 5.32 5.68 -13.59
CA ARG A 693 5.73 4.78 -12.50
C ARG A 693 6.43 3.54 -13.05
N GLY A 694 7.57 3.22 -12.45
CA GLY A 694 8.35 2.02 -12.80
C GLY A 694 9.37 2.24 -13.91
N MET A 695 9.46 3.43 -14.50
CA MET A 695 10.49 3.80 -15.47
C MET A 695 11.31 4.99 -14.95
N THR A 696 12.62 4.95 -15.18
CA THR A 696 13.51 6.05 -14.83
C THR A 696 13.62 6.96 -16.06
N LEU A 697 13.13 8.19 -15.96
CA LEU A 697 13.17 9.16 -17.04
C LEU A 697 14.53 9.88 -17.04
N ASN A 698 15.60 9.12 -17.26
CA ASN A 698 16.95 9.66 -17.42
C ASN A 698 17.11 10.33 -18.81
N TRP A 699 18.25 10.98 -19.01
CA TRP A 699 18.52 11.72 -20.23
C TRP A 699 18.42 10.83 -21.49
N ASP A 700 18.95 9.62 -21.43
CA ASP A 700 18.88 8.63 -22.53
C ASP A 700 17.44 8.23 -22.89
N ALA A 701 16.64 7.85 -21.88
CA ALA A 701 15.26 7.44 -22.08
C ALA A 701 14.44 8.54 -22.76
N ILE A 702 14.65 9.80 -22.36
CA ILE A 702 13.93 10.96 -22.91
C ILE A 702 14.45 11.31 -24.31
N ASN A 703 15.76 11.50 -24.47
CA ASN A 703 16.30 12.15 -25.67
C ASN A 703 16.62 11.17 -26.80
N ASN A 704 17.08 9.96 -26.47
CA ASN A 704 17.53 8.97 -27.45
C ASN A 704 16.51 7.84 -27.67
N GLN A 705 15.69 7.51 -26.66
CA GLN A 705 14.77 6.38 -26.72
C GLN A 705 13.29 6.76 -26.85
N GLY A 706 13.00 8.06 -26.99
CA GLY A 706 11.67 8.54 -27.35
C GLY A 706 10.63 8.51 -26.24
N MET A 707 11.02 8.44 -24.96
CA MET A 707 10.09 8.57 -23.84
C MET A 707 9.83 10.06 -23.50
N ARG A 708 9.17 10.78 -24.42
CA ARG A 708 8.87 12.22 -24.34
C ARG A 708 7.37 12.45 -24.21
N TYR A 709 6.96 13.69 -23.91
CA TYR A 709 5.54 14.04 -23.79
C TYR A 709 4.76 13.74 -25.07
N ASP A 710 5.27 14.16 -26.24
CA ASP A 710 4.54 14.02 -27.50
C ASP A 710 4.34 12.56 -27.90
N THR A 711 5.37 11.73 -27.80
CA THR A 711 5.29 10.28 -28.06
C THR A 711 4.42 9.57 -27.03
N PHE A 712 4.49 9.96 -25.75
CA PHE A 712 3.59 9.45 -24.72
C PHE A 712 2.12 9.77 -25.05
N LYS A 713 1.84 11.02 -25.44
CA LYS A 713 0.51 11.49 -25.83
C LYS A 713 0.00 10.74 -27.05
N GLU A 714 0.83 10.58 -28.08
CA GLU A 714 0.52 9.76 -29.26
C GLU A 714 0.11 8.35 -28.84
N LYS A 715 0.86 7.69 -27.96
CA LYS A 715 0.51 6.33 -27.51
C LYS A 715 -0.80 6.28 -26.74
N VAL A 716 -1.13 7.32 -25.97
CA VAL A 716 -2.44 7.44 -25.30
C VAL A 716 -3.58 7.59 -26.31
N PHE A 717 -3.36 8.33 -27.39
CA PHE A 717 -4.36 8.53 -28.44
C PHE A 717 -4.60 7.24 -29.20
N ASN A 718 -3.52 6.57 -29.65
CA ASN A 718 -3.61 5.26 -30.30
C ASN A 718 -4.34 4.24 -29.42
N PHE A 719 -4.04 4.21 -28.11
CA PHE A 719 -4.72 3.34 -27.16
C PHE A 719 -6.24 3.60 -27.11
N ALA A 720 -6.67 4.86 -27.16
CA ALA A 720 -8.09 5.22 -27.20
C ALA A 720 -8.76 4.80 -28.53
N GLU A 721 -8.00 4.62 -29.60
CA GLU A 721 -8.47 4.10 -30.90
C GLU A 721 -8.39 2.55 -30.99
N GLY A 722 -7.90 1.89 -29.93
CA GLY A 722 -7.71 0.44 -29.92
C GLY A 722 -6.41 -0.05 -30.56
N ASP A 723 -5.48 0.87 -30.87
CA ASP A 723 -4.13 0.56 -31.33
C ASP A 723 -3.13 0.50 -30.16
N TYR A 724 -2.22 -0.48 -30.23
CA TYR A 724 -1.30 -0.82 -29.14
C TYR A 724 0.15 -0.81 -29.63
N ASP A 725 0.71 0.38 -29.83
CA ASP A 725 2.13 0.57 -30.15
C ASP A 725 2.96 0.96 -28.90
N PRO A 726 3.81 0.07 -28.36
CA PRO A 726 4.55 0.33 -27.14
C PRO A 726 5.85 1.13 -27.36
N ILE A 727 6.28 1.87 -26.33
CA ILE A 727 7.63 2.45 -26.29
C ILE A 727 8.56 1.50 -25.52
N ILE A 728 9.67 1.09 -26.13
CA ILE A 728 10.65 0.21 -25.50
C ILE A 728 11.84 1.04 -25.03
N VAL A 729 12.10 1.01 -23.71
CA VAL A 729 13.25 1.68 -23.10
C VAL A 729 14.22 0.63 -22.54
N SER A 730 15.47 0.69 -22.98
CA SER A 730 16.59 -0.15 -22.56
C SER A 730 17.48 0.62 -21.58
N TYR A 731 17.73 0.05 -20.41
CA TYR A 731 18.68 0.53 -19.43
C TYR A 731 19.93 -0.37 -19.51
N PRO A 732 21.02 0.06 -20.16
CA PRO A 732 22.15 -0.82 -20.47
C PRO A 732 22.89 -1.31 -19.23
N ASN A 733 22.96 -0.48 -18.18
CA ASN A 733 23.79 -0.71 -17.00
C ASN A 733 22.95 -0.99 -15.73
N PHE A 734 22.03 -1.97 -15.78
CA PHE A 734 21.20 -2.31 -14.62
C PHE A 734 21.88 -3.36 -13.74
N LEU A 735 22.09 -3.01 -12.46
CA LEU A 735 22.68 -3.92 -11.48
C LEU A 735 21.68 -5.00 -11.06
N ARG A 736 22.10 -6.25 -11.15
CA ARG A 736 21.37 -7.44 -10.67
C ARG A 736 22.22 -8.15 -9.61
N PRO A 737 21.98 -7.86 -8.32
CA PRO A 737 22.57 -8.63 -7.25
C PRO A 737 21.94 -10.02 -7.19
N SER A 738 22.78 -11.05 -7.12
CA SER A 738 22.43 -12.44 -6.84
C SER A 738 22.93 -12.77 -5.44
N VAL A 739 22.01 -12.95 -4.50
CA VAL A 739 22.39 -13.47 -3.17
C VAL A 739 22.92 -14.89 -3.31
N LYS A 740 22.27 -15.69 -4.19
CA LYS A 740 22.62 -17.09 -4.47
C LYS A 740 24.10 -17.29 -4.80
N ASP A 741 24.64 -16.39 -5.61
CA ASP A 741 26.00 -16.50 -6.12
C ASP A 741 26.95 -15.50 -5.43
N GLY A 742 26.47 -14.77 -4.40
CA GLY A 742 27.21 -13.71 -3.73
C GLY A 742 27.73 -12.61 -4.69
N SER A 743 27.10 -12.46 -5.85
CA SER A 743 27.64 -11.68 -6.97
C SER A 743 26.72 -10.52 -7.36
N VAL A 744 27.29 -9.50 -7.99
CA VAL A 744 26.55 -8.41 -8.61
C VAL A 744 26.94 -8.37 -10.07
N THR A 745 25.96 -8.57 -10.95
CA THR A 745 26.18 -8.51 -12.40
C THR A 745 25.49 -7.28 -12.97
N THR A 746 26.06 -6.72 -14.03
CA THR A 746 25.45 -5.63 -14.80
C THR A 746 24.85 -6.23 -16.06
N LEU A 747 23.54 -6.11 -16.24
CA LEU A 747 22.84 -6.62 -17.41
C LEU A 747 21.86 -5.57 -17.94
N PRO A 748 21.68 -5.47 -19.27
CA PRO A 748 20.64 -4.60 -19.83
C PRO A 748 19.25 -4.97 -19.31
N LEU A 749 18.47 -3.98 -18.89
CA LEU A 749 17.07 -4.13 -18.53
C LEU A 749 16.20 -3.43 -19.57
N LYS A 750 15.35 -4.17 -20.28
CA LYS A 750 14.33 -3.58 -21.16
C LYS A 750 13.02 -3.42 -20.40
N LYS A 751 12.41 -2.24 -20.49
CA LYS A 751 11.06 -1.95 -20.01
C LYS A 751 10.20 -1.53 -21.18
N ILE A 752 8.96 -1.99 -21.17
CA ILE A 752 7.97 -1.71 -22.22
C ILE A 752 6.92 -0.80 -21.60
N TYR A 753 6.80 0.42 -22.13
CA TYR A 753 5.71 1.32 -21.81
C TYR A 753 4.54 1.05 -22.75
N LYS A 754 3.36 0.89 -22.15
CA LYS A 754 2.07 0.91 -22.84
C LYS A 754 1.05 1.59 -21.91
N PRO A 755 0.14 2.43 -22.44
CA PRO A 755 -1.00 2.89 -21.66
C PRO A 755 -1.76 1.69 -21.07
N TYR A 756 -2.23 1.84 -19.83
CA TYR A 756 -3.01 0.85 -19.12
C TYR A 756 -4.06 1.53 -18.24
N VAL A 757 -5.31 1.50 -18.70
CA VAL A 757 -6.47 2.09 -18.02
C VAL A 757 -7.30 0.99 -17.37
N GLY A 758 -6.71 0.29 -16.42
CA GLY A 758 -7.41 -0.71 -15.63
C GLY A 758 -8.29 -0.12 -14.53
N LYS A 759 -9.04 0.96 -14.72
CA LYS A 759 -9.93 1.48 -13.66
C LYS A 759 -11.32 1.90 -14.12
N GLY A 760 -11.63 1.72 -15.40
CA GLY A 760 -12.92 2.01 -15.99
C GLY A 760 -12.93 1.59 -17.46
N VAL A 761 -13.88 2.14 -18.21
CA VAL A 761 -14.02 1.96 -19.65
C VAL A 761 -13.76 3.30 -20.34
N VAL A 762 -12.81 3.32 -21.27
CA VAL A 762 -12.47 4.54 -22.01
C VAL A 762 -13.50 4.77 -23.10
N ARG A 763 -14.05 5.98 -23.16
CA ARG A 763 -14.85 6.46 -24.28
C ARG A 763 -13.93 7.19 -25.27
N PRO A 764 -13.72 6.67 -26.49
CA PRO A 764 -12.81 7.26 -27.47
C PRO A 764 -13.13 8.71 -27.86
N SER A 765 -14.41 9.04 -28.04
CA SER A 765 -14.83 10.35 -28.57
C SER A 765 -14.40 11.57 -27.74
N ASP A 766 -14.33 11.42 -26.41
CA ASP A 766 -14.03 12.50 -25.49
C ASP A 766 -12.88 12.18 -24.52
N PHE A 767 -12.27 11.00 -24.63
CA PHE A 767 -11.23 10.48 -23.74
C PHE A 767 -11.67 10.32 -22.28
N SER A 768 -12.96 10.31 -21.96
CA SER A 768 -13.45 10.05 -20.61
C SER A 768 -13.21 8.60 -20.18
N VAL A 769 -13.02 8.39 -18.89
CA VAL A 769 -12.92 7.07 -18.27
C VAL A 769 -14.19 6.86 -17.46
N LEU A 770 -15.12 6.07 -18.02
CA LEU A 770 -16.41 5.76 -17.42
C LEU A 770 -16.23 4.70 -16.32
N ASP A 771 -16.93 4.87 -15.21
CA ASP A 771 -16.92 3.89 -14.14
C ASP A 771 -17.52 2.54 -14.59
N PHE A 772 -17.01 1.44 -14.05
CA PHE A 772 -17.63 0.14 -14.26
C PHE A 772 -19.05 0.14 -13.68
N GLY A 773 -20.06 -0.02 -14.54
CA GLY A 773 -21.45 0.13 -14.15
C GLY A 773 -22.12 1.42 -14.60
N PHE A 774 -21.42 2.30 -15.33
CA PHE A 774 -22.01 3.49 -15.98
C PHE A 774 -23.24 3.12 -16.80
N VAL A 775 -24.30 3.92 -16.73
CA VAL A 775 -25.53 3.75 -17.50
C VAL A 775 -25.74 5.02 -18.32
N ASN A 776 -25.93 4.86 -19.63
CA ASN A 776 -26.32 5.96 -20.50
C ASN A 776 -27.80 6.28 -20.22
N MET A 777 -28.09 7.49 -19.71
CA MET A 777 -29.45 7.93 -19.36
C MET A 777 -30.13 8.64 -20.52
#